data_AF-A0AAD7UHN5-F1
#
_entry.id   AF-A0AAD7UHN5-F1
#
_cell.length_a   1.000
_cell.length_b   1.000
_cell.length_c   1.000
_cell.angle_alpha   90.00
_cell.angle_beta   90.00
_cell.angle_gamma   90.00
#
_symmetry.space_group_name_H-M   'P 1'
#
loop_
_entity.id
_entity.type
_entity.pdbx_description
1 polymer ?
#
loop_
_entity_poly.entity_id
_entity_poly.type
_entity_poly.pdbx_seq_one_letter_code
_entity_poly.pdbx_strand_id
1 'polypeptide(L)'
;MIILAAVVVWVVVRAQCHSNCHQKGVCVGTRCACFEGYEGADCSLRSCPEGVAWSDVARGEDVAHGRAICSNRGRCDYSKGICVCDANFGGLACERLECDCNGRGECVSLEEASRRFDGYRLNRSSSVAYDAWDAGKIYGCVCDPGFVGYDCSRLECDRGDDRRTVGGRDEVVNLYCEGRNQTFTLWFMGEETEMLGPSSRAEDLERALGSLRSLVTTTTGVFYPKPIQVTTKTGGTLCSEEGTLTTIRFLREAGDLPPFYVQDNDMGGVVFFQTNQTLNCSCAAAECGGWFSLLFDGHETTKLKWDSSGADVEAALLALPTIDVLRTSGSLCPHGELVVSFESRSTQPALSVVNSLLRGGVPGGTLSVRTSDGTRERGYCNNAGFCDESGGDIPLAKQGTCACDFGSAFDADFGSCGRPIYNTSAWTGIQRCAGYVLDGVGIEPVNIQRLYVMDALNTTAITPENETTSITSSYPGLYADDLSANARSGVYKVEHLFNMSNQSAAGCALDLSYRVLYYVDQSVGGVRRRPLDNITTLVETVFSGVSKTIDGLTLNLLFGERTGYATDPGATNAFDGRIYKFYLDSGRVENVTIEGIRLQDPRGIALDLEHRKMYWCDSHDATVADGKVYRANMDDGTSGMVILERSLRDPTGLVLDLRNHTMIVADTGKLVKADMAYELSDGSDLAFYRNRTWFQIIATEYVDFEASVKPILRPEGVVIDTVRNYLYWTDRWAGGVFFCDTNGTYGALRPRLFQQHSAPRGLAIDNGLGPLESLTAYDCYGHGYCGGPKENFRCVCDDGWYGNCNMSTCPTGPAWFDQPDPRAHREAVCSNAGICDAATGECACRAGFEGGACERMSCPTTNEAPCSGHGSCLTMRQLALQSTHNGVASPFEYGRNTTTAWDADHVQGCLCRSEGYWNGTLQNLSDWTGHDCSLRTCPTGSSSSSSHLFFFETQTIECDAAGGTFKLKFREAETEPIPALASLDSLKASLLRLETIGSVVVVSGNDLVCNGTSANITFTSELGDLPLLQADATRLLAGGTLRISEVVKGTKEDLECSLNGLCDATKGECSQRSQ
;
A
#
# COMPACT_ATOMS: atom_id res chain seq x y z
N MET A 1 15.27 108.49 1.97
CA MET A 1 15.95 107.20 1.70
C MET A 1 14.93 106.09 1.85
N ILE A 2 14.96 105.08 0.98
CA ILE A 2 14.10 103.89 1.06
C ILE A 2 15.01 102.73 1.46
N ILE A 3 14.62 101.95 2.47
CA ILE A 3 15.28 100.69 2.83
C ILE A 3 14.29 99.56 2.56
N LEU A 4 14.55 98.81 1.50
CA LEU A 4 13.81 97.60 1.16
C LEU A 4 14.39 96.42 1.96
N ALA A 5 13.68 96.00 3.00
CA ALA A 5 13.97 94.75 3.71
C ALA A 5 13.27 93.58 3.01
N ALA A 6 14.00 92.82 2.20
CA ALA A 6 13.47 91.63 1.55
C ALA A 6 13.42 90.46 2.55
N VAL A 7 12.22 90.13 3.05
CA VAL A 7 12.00 88.94 3.89
C VAL A 7 11.91 87.71 2.99
N VAL A 8 13.00 86.94 2.89
CA VAL A 8 13.01 85.66 2.19
C VAL A 8 12.33 84.61 3.06
N VAL A 9 11.05 84.33 2.76
CA VAL A 9 10.34 83.19 3.33
C VAL A 9 10.85 81.93 2.66
N TRP A 10 11.63 81.13 3.39
CA TRP A 10 12.05 79.80 2.96
C TRP A 10 10.85 78.85 2.95
N VAL A 11 10.21 78.70 1.79
CA VAL A 11 9.26 77.60 1.55
C VAL A 11 10.06 76.31 1.49
N VAL A 12 10.17 75.64 2.64
CA VAL A 12 10.74 74.28 2.71
C VAL A 12 9.73 73.34 2.05
N VAL A 13 9.94 73.07 0.77
CA VAL A 13 9.26 71.99 0.06
C VAL A 13 9.72 70.68 0.69
N ARG A 14 8.95 70.18 1.66
CA ARG A 14 9.11 68.81 2.16
C ARG A 14 8.84 67.89 0.98
N ALA A 15 9.71 66.90 0.78
CA ALA A 15 9.44 65.83 -0.16
C ALA A 15 8.10 65.17 0.24
N GLN A 16 7.16 65.10 -0.71
CA GLN A 16 5.85 64.49 -0.48
C GLN A 16 5.92 63.02 -0.90
N CYS A 17 5.88 62.14 0.10
CA CYS A 17 5.62 60.73 -0.13
C CYS A 17 4.19 60.53 -0.65
N HIS A 18 3.98 59.48 -1.45
CA HIS A 18 2.68 59.21 -2.07
C HIS A 18 1.57 59.10 -1.02
N SER A 19 0.39 59.64 -1.33
CA SER A 19 -0.79 59.69 -0.45
C SER A 19 -0.56 60.23 0.97
N ASN A 20 0.54 60.96 1.21
CA ASN A 20 1.06 61.27 2.55
C ASN A 20 1.14 60.03 3.47
N CYS A 21 1.63 58.91 2.92
CA CYS A 21 1.69 57.59 3.53
C CYS A 21 0.33 57.11 4.10
N HIS A 22 -0.78 57.51 3.47
CA HIS A 22 -2.16 57.29 3.92
C HIS A 22 -2.47 57.69 5.39
N GLN A 23 -1.60 58.51 6.02
CA GLN A 23 -1.59 58.75 7.48
C GLN A 23 -1.34 57.47 8.31
N LYS A 24 -0.78 56.43 7.68
CA LYS A 24 -0.41 55.10 8.20
C LYS A 24 1.10 54.88 8.24
N GLY A 25 1.90 55.93 8.04
CA GLY A 25 3.35 55.89 8.16
C GLY A 25 3.96 57.29 8.26
N VAL A 26 5.29 57.32 8.41
CA VAL A 26 6.10 58.54 8.41
C VAL A 26 6.83 58.67 7.08
N CYS A 27 6.78 59.86 6.47
CA CYS A 27 7.53 60.15 5.25
C CYS A 27 9.02 60.38 5.57
N VAL A 28 9.89 59.50 5.09
CA VAL A 28 11.34 59.51 5.27
C VAL A 28 12.00 59.74 3.91
N GLY A 29 12.41 60.98 3.65
CA GLY A 29 12.84 61.40 2.32
C GLY A 29 11.65 61.37 1.35
N THR A 30 11.73 60.51 0.34
CA THR A 30 10.63 60.24 -0.63
C THR A 30 9.87 58.94 -0.33
N ARG A 31 10.26 58.17 0.69
CA ARG A 31 9.74 56.83 0.98
C ARG A 31 8.86 56.83 2.23
N CYS A 32 7.83 56.00 2.26
CA CYS A 32 7.03 55.79 3.46
C CYS A 32 7.65 54.73 4.37
N ALA A 33 7.85 55.05 5.64
CA ALA A 33 8.11 54.08 6.70
C ALA A 33 6.78 53.84 7.43
N CYS A 34 6.15 52.69 7.18
CA CYS A 34 4.81 52.38 7.68
C CYS A 34 4.79 52.12 9.18
N PHE A 35 3.64 52.36 9.80
CA PHE A 35 3.34 51.91 11.16
C PHE A 35 3.03 50.42 11.17
N GLU A 36 3.21 49.80 12.33
CA GLU A 36 2.93 48.38 12.56
C GLU A 36 1.52 47.97 12.07
N GLY A 37 1.46 46.88 11.29
CA GLY A 37 0.24 46.40 10.64
C GLY A 37 -0.13 47.10 9.31
N TYR A 38 0.73 47.95 8.76
CA TYR A 38 0.55 48.58 7.45
C TYR A 38 1.81 48.47 6.58
N GLU A 39 1.63 48.37 5.26
CA GLU A 39 2.70 48.10 4.29
C GLU A 39 2.35 48.57 2.86
N GLY A 40 3.20 48.19 1.90
CA GLY A 40 3.16 48.73 0.53
C GLY A 40 3.81 50.12 0.43
N ALA A 41 4.00 50.61 -0.80
CA ALA A 41 4.79 51.81 -1.08
C ALA A 41 4.27 53.11 -0.42
N ASP A 42 3.00 53.15 0.00
CA ASP A 42 2.35 54.30 0.62
C ASP A 42 1.53 53.97 1.89
N CYS A 43 1.73 52.78 2.48
CA CYS A 43 1.03 52.32 3.68
C CYS A 43 -0.51 52.22 3.56
N SER A 44 -1.04 52.10 2.34
CA SER A 44 -2.46 51.80 2.09
C SER A 44 -2.84 50.37 2.46
N LEU A 45 -1.92 49.42 2.27
CA LEU A 45 -2.14 48.00 2.53
C LEU A 45 -1.98 47.70 4.02
N ARG A 46 -2.69 46.67 4.49
CA ARG A 46 -2.51 46.09 5.81
C ARG A 46 -1.72 44.79 5.73
N SER A 47 -0.73 44.65 6.60
CA SER A 47 0.00 43.40 6.76
C SER A 47 -0.93 42.26 7.17
N CYS A 48 -0.87 41.14 6.46
CA CYS A 48 -1.49 39.90 6.91
C CYS A 48 -0.57 39.16 7.90
N PRO A 49 -1.14 38.31 8.77
CA PRO A 49 -0.35 37.52 9.69
C PRO A 49 0.47 36.43 8.95
N GLU A 50 1.65 36.15 9.49
CA GLU A 50 2.52 35.07 9.02
C GLU A 50 2.46 33.87 9.97
N GLY A 51 2.30 32.66 9.43
CA GLY A 51 2.42 31.40 10.16
C GLY A 51 3.60 30.58 9.68
N VAL A 52 3.82 29.41 10.29
CA VAL A 52 4.74 28.39 9.77
C VAL A 52 4.16 27.84 8.47
N ALA A 53 4.90 27.90 7.36
CA ALA A 53 4.43 27.48 6.06
C ALA A 53 4.02 25.99 6.04
N TRP A 54 2.98 25.66 5.28
CA TRP A 54 2.65 24.27 4.96
C TRP A 54 3.65 23.75 3.93
N SER A 55 3.55 24.24 2.70
CA SER A 55 4.53 23.98 1.65
C SER A 55 5.50 25.15 1.47
N ASP A 56 6.77 24.85 1.19
CA ASP A 56 7.87 25.81 1.10
C ASP A 56 9.05 25.23 0.31
N VAL A 57 10.02 26.06 -0.09
CA VAL A 57 11.28 25.57 -0.68
C VAL A 57 12.33 25.30 0.41
N ALA A 58 13.14 24.25 0.22
CA ALA A 58 14.22 23.91 1.14
C ALA A 58 15.27 25.03 1.22
N ARG A 59 15.62 25.42 2.45
CA ARG A 59 16.65 26.45 2.77
C ARG A 59 17.91 25.87 3.41
N GLY A 60 17.93 24.56 3.64
CA GLY A 60 19.04 23.76 4.15
C GLY A 60 18.71 22.28 3.94
N GLU A 61 19.70 21.39 4.09
CA GLU A 61 19.48 19.92 4.03
C GLU A 61 18.47 19.51 5.11
N ASP A 62 17.32 18.97 4.68
CA ASP A 62 16.14 18.68 5.52
C ASP A 62 15.61 19.89 6.36
N VAL A 63 15.80 21.13 5.89
CA VAL A 63 15.25 22.36 6.53
C VAL A 63 14.23 23.08 5.63
N ALA A 64 12.95 22.98 6.02
CA ALA A 64 11.80 23.61 5.36
C ALA A 64 10.93 24.43 6.35
N HIS A 65 9.65 24.67 6.02
CA HIS A 65 8.63 25.36 6.83
C HIS A 65 9.07 26.70 7.44
N GLY A 66 9.53 27.63 6.59
CA GLY A 66 9.79 29.00 7.00
C GLY A 66 8.50 29.73 7.41
N ARG A 67 8.63 30.96 7.93
CA ARG A 67 7.45 31.83 8.08
C ARG A 67 6.99 32.34 6.72
N ALA A 68 5.68 32.29 6.49
CA ALA A 68 5.06 32.80 5.28
C ALA A 68 3.72 33.49 5.60
N ILE A 69 3.41 34.54 4.84
CA ILE A 69 2.09 35.19 4.86
C ILE A 69 1.04 34.11 4.56
N CYS A 70 0.03 34.01 5.43
CA CYS A 70 -1.03 32.99 5.31
C CYS A 70 -0.51 31.54 5.15
N SER A 71 0.66 31.22 5.73
CA SER A 71 1.27 29.88 5.78
C SER A 71 1.38 29.15 4.42
N ASN A 72 1.42 29.88 3.30
CA ASN A 72 1.30 29.31 1.94
C ASN A 72 0.06 28.41 1.75
N ARG A 73 -1.06 28.77 2.40
CA ARG A 73 -2.31 28.00 2.42
C ARG A 73 -3.56 28.89 2.56
N GLY A 74 -3.46 30.09 1.99
CA GLY A 74 -4.51 31.08 1.97
C GLY A 74 -4.04 32.38 1.32
N ARG A 75 -4.99 33.18 0.85
CA ARG A 75 -4.73 34.46 0.18
C ARG A 75 -4.91 35.63 1.15
N CYS A 76 -3.93 36.52 1.21
CA CYS A 76 -4.06 37.75 2.01
C CYS A 76 -5.09 38.72 1.39
N ASP A 77 -6.08 39.14 2.19
CA ASP A 77 -6.87 40.33 1.92
C ASP A 77 -6.19 41.55 2.54
N TYR A 78 -5.28 42.17 1.78
CA TYR A 78 -4.55 43.38 2.17
C TYR A 78 -5.45 44.59 2.49
N SER A 79 -6.74 44.58 2.13
CA SER A 79 -7.69 45.63 2.54
C SER A 79 -8.16 45.47 4.00
N LYS A 80 -8.10 44.24 4.53
CA LYS A 80 -8.48 43.88 5.91
C LYS A 80 -7.30 43.52 6.80
N GLY A 81 -6.18 43.03 6.24
CA GLY A 81 -5.05 42.45 6.98
C GLY A 81 -5.41 41.08 7.54
N ILE A 82 -6.18 40.29 6.78
CA ILE A 82 -6.72 38.98 7.19
C ILE A 82 -6.46 37.97 6.07
N CYS A 83 -6.05 36.76 6.45
CA CYS A 83 -5.90 35.65 5.51
C CYS A 83 -7.27 35.02 5.20
N VAL A 84 -7.55 34.80 3.91
CA VAL A 84 -8.67 33.98 3.43
C VAL A 84 -8.10 32.61 3.13
N CYS A 85 -8.38 31.64 4.00
CA CYS A 85 -7.76 30.32 3.96
C CYS A 85 -8.36 29.41 2.88
N ASP A 86 -7.53 28.48 2.42
CA ASP A 86 -7.98 27.38 1.56
C ASP A 86 -8.89 26.43 2.37
N ALA A 87 -9.73 25.65 1.69
CA ALA A 87 -10.72 24.79 2.35
C ALA A 87 -10.08 23.82 3.37
N ASN A 88 -10.69 23.73 4.56
CA ASN A 88 -10.22 22.96 5.74
C ASN A 88 -8.93 23.46 6.43
N PHE A 89 -8.41 24.63 6.05
CA PHE A 89 -7.34 25.32 6.77
C PHE A 89 -7.86 26.56 7.50
N GLY A 90 -7.25 26.86 8.64
CA GLY A 90 -7.68 27.94 9.52
C GLY A 90 -6.61 28.35 10.53
N GLY A 91 -7.03 29.09 11.56
CA GLY A 91 -6.12 29.96 12.31
C GLY A 91 -6.05 31.36 11.70
N LEU A 92 -5.22 32.25 12.24
CA LEU A 92 -5.17 33.65 11.78
C LEU A 92 -4.43 33.81 10.44
N ALA A 93 -3.44 32.94 10.21
CA ALA A 93 -2.58 32.85 9.05
C ALA A 93 -2.74 31.50 8.32
N CYS A 94 -3.88 30.81 8.45
CA CYS A 94 -4.11 29.49 7.83
C CYS A 94 -3.08 28.42 8.27
N GLU A 95 -2.51 28.62 9.46
CA GLU A 95 -1.38 27.90 10.01
C GLU A 95 -1.72 26.49 10.52
N ARG A 96 -3.01 26.17 10.66
CA ARG A 96 -3.50 24.88 11.16
C ARG A 96 -4.60 24.28 10.28
N LEU A 97 -4.78 22.97 10.38
CA LEU A 97 -6.02 22.33 9.94
C LEU A 97 -7.16 22.75 10.86
N GLU A 98 -8.37 22.80 10.30
CA GLU A 98 -9.60 22.80 11.10
C GLU A 98 -10.12 21.37 11.24
N CYS A 99 -11.09 21.14 12.13
CA CYS A 99 -11.91 19.93 12.14
C CYS A 99 -13.37 20.32 12.39
N ASP A 100 -14.27 19.69 11.65
CA ASP A 100 -15.66 19.54 12.07
C ASP A 100 -15.80 18.09 12.56
N CYS A 101 -16.22 17.92 13.81
CA CYS A 101 -16.41 16.61 14.43
C CYS A 101 -17.90 16.22 14.49
N ASN A 102 -18.73 16.81 13.62
CA ASN A 102 -20.19 16.61 13.51
C ASN A 102 -20.97 16.86 14.83
N GLY A 103 -20.35 17.54 15.81
CA GLY A 103 -20.88 17.68 17.17
C GLY A 103 -20.87 16.38 18.00
N ARG A 104 -19.99 15.43 17.65
CA ARG A 104 -19.86 14.05 18.18
C ARG A 104 -18.43 13.69 18.55
N GLY A 105 -17.65 14.69 18.97
CA GLY A 105 -16.22 14.59 19.25
C GLY A 105 -15.58 15.96 19.44
N GLU A 106 -14.32 15.97 19.86
CA GLU A 106 -13.55 17.18 20.13
C GLU A 106 -12.41 17.37 19.10
N CYS A 107 -12.31 18.57 18.54
CA CYS A 107 -11.28 18.95 17.57
C CYS A 107 -10.02 19.42 18.31
N VAL A 108 -8.95 18.61 18.28
CA VAL A 108 -7.71 18.81 19.06
C VAL A 108 -6.47 18.70 18.16
N SER A 109 -5.34 19.27 18.59
CA SER A 109 -4.06 19.12 17.87
C SER A 109 -3.35 17.80 18.21
N LEU A 110 -2.37 17.38 17.40
CA LEU A 110 -1.50 16.24 17.74
C LEU A 110 -0.72 16.47 19.05
N GLU A 111 -0.22 17.69 19.29
CA GLU A 111 0.43 18.09 20.55
C GLU A 111 -0.51 17.85 21.74
N GLU A 112 -1.77 18.26 21.61
CA GLU A 112 -2.77 18.12 22.68
C GLU A 112 -3.23 16.66 22.85
N ALA A 113 -3.47 15.94 21.76
CA ALA A 113 -3.78 14.50 21.77
C ALA A 113 -2.67 13.69 22.47
N SER A 114 -1.40 14.08 22.32
CA SER A 114 -0.24 13.42 22.97
C SER A 114 -0.13 13.66 24.48
N ARG A 115 -0.93 14.58 25.02
CA ARG A 115 -1.01 14.90 26.46
C ARG A 115 -2.33 14.47 27.08
N ARG A 116 -3.35 14.19 26.27
CA ARG A 116 -4.64 13.65 26.68
C ARG A 116 -4.54 12.13 26.84
N PHE A 117 -5.35 11.59 27.74
CA PHE A 117 -5.43 10.16 28.01
C PHE A 117 -6.88 9.79 28.24
N ASP A 118 -7.44 9.01 27.34
CA ASP A 118 -8.79 8.44 27.44
C ASP A 118 -8.80 6.91 27.36
N GLY A 119 -7.69 6.24 27.02
CA GLY A 119 -7.58 4.77 27.11
C GLY A 119 -8.61 3.99 26.28
N TYR A 120 -9.26 4.66 25.33
CA TYR A 120 -10.26 4.11 24.41
C TYR A 120 -9.88 4.42 22.96
N ARG A 121 -9.38 5.64 22.71
CA ARG A 121 -8.84 6.14 21.44
C ARG A 121 -7.50 6.87 21.61
N LEU A 122 -7.26 7.48 22.77
CA LEU A 122 -5.97 8.00 23.22
C LEU A 122 -5.43 7.16 24.38
N ASN A 123 -4.85 6.01 24.05
CA ASN A 123 -4.13 5.18 25.02
C ASN A 123 -2.71 5.70 25.27
N ARG A 124 -2.22 5.59 26.51
CA ARG A 124 -0.94 6.16 26.97
C ARG A 124 0.21 5.20 26.71
N SER A 125 0.77 5.24 25.51
CA SER A 125 1.94 4.42 25.12
C SER A 125 3.30 5.09 25.44
N SER A 126 3.31 6.34 25.91
CA SER A 126 4.57 6.98 26.32
C SER A 126 4.34 8.11 27.34
N SER A 127 5.44 8.62 27.91
CA SER A 127 5.49 9.82 28.75
C SER A 127 6.01 11.07 28.01
N VAL A 128 6.21 10.97 26.69
CA VAL A 128 6.80 11.97 25.81
C VAL A 128 5.71 12.52 24.90
N ALA A 129 5.48 13.82 24.95
CA ALA A 129 4.55 14.51 24.04
C ALA A 129 5.15 14.66 22.64
N TYR A 130 4.30 14.71 21.62
CA TYR A 130 4.72 14.99 20.25
C TYR A 130 4.99 16.50 20.08
N ASP A 131 6.20 16.86 19.64
CA ASP A 131 6.71 18.24 19.62
C ASP A 131 7.35 18.68 18.28
N ALA A 132 7.09 17.94 17.20
CA ALA A 132 7.52 18.27 15.84
C ALA A 132 6.82 19.51 15.25
N TRP A 133 7.25 19.95 14.05
CA TRP A 133 6.83 21.22 13.42
C TRP A 133 5.31 21.33 13.18
N ASP A 134 4.66 20.19 13.02
CA ASP A 134 3.26 19.98 12.70
C ASP A 134 2.38 19.70 13.93
N ALA A 135 2.99 19.42 15.10
CA ALA A 135 2.27 19.01 16.32
C ALA A 135 1.19 20.02 16.75
N GLY A 136 1.47 21.32 16.59
CA GLY A 136 0.52 22.42 16.84
C GLY A 136 -0.28 22.89 15.61
N LYS A 137 -0.11 22.23 14.45
CA LYS A 137 -0.70 22.61 13.15
C LYS A 137 -1.72 21.59 12.64
N ILE A 138 -1.47 20.30 12.83
CA ILE A 138 -2.42 19.25 12.49
C ILE A 138 -3.43 19.14 13.63
N TYR A 139 -4.71 19.18 13.25
CA TYR A 139 -5.84 18.95 14.14
C TYR A 139 -6.74 17.87 13.52
N GLY A 140 -7.35 17.07 14.39
CA GLY A 140 -8.33 16.05 14.04
C GLY A 140 -9.30 15.79 15.19
N CYS A 141 -10.25 14.88 14.96
CA CYS A 141 -11.33 14.64 15.90
C CYS A 141 -11.05 13.45 16.83
N VAL A 142 -11.13 13.69 18.13
CA VAL A 142 -11.27 12.64 19.14
C VAL A 142 -12.77 12.42 19.35
N CYS A 143 -13.30 11.37 18.74
CA CYS A 143 -14.74 11.11 18.69
C CYS A 143 -15.33 10.63 20.03
N ASP A 144 -16.61 10.92 20.24
CA ASP A 144 -17.41 10.43 21.36
C ASP A 144 -17.59 8.89 21.30
N PRO A 145 -17.75 8.19 22.44
CA PRO A 145 -18.01 6.75 22.48
C PRO A 145 -19.11 6.30 21.53
N GLY A 146 -18.78 5.33 20.67
CA GLY A 146 -19.66 4.82 19.62
C GLY A 146 -19.65 5.60 18.30
N PHE A 147 -18.82 6.64 18.11
CA PHE A 147 -18.66 7.33 16.82
C PHE A 147 -17.23 7.24 16.26
N VAL A 148 -17.05 7.03 14.96
CA VAL A 148 -15.74 6.80 14.30
C VAL A 148 -15.64 7.55 12.95
N GLY A 149 -14.48 7.45 12.30
CA GLY A 149 -14.12 8.24 11.11
C GLY A 149 -13.42 9.56 11.48
N TYR A 150 -12.80 10.22 10.51
CA TYR A 150 -11.98 11.41 10.75
C TYR A 150 -12.77 12.62 11.29
N ASP A 151 -14.08 12.63 11.08
CA ASP A 151 -15.02 13.71 11.42
C ASP A 151 -16.13 13.25 12.41
N CYS A 152 -16.04 12.02 12.94
CA CYS A 152 -17.05 11.41 13.81
C CYS A 152 -18.47 11.30 13.20
N SER A 153 -18.60 11.33 11.87
CA SER A 153 -19.90 11.18 11.18
C SER A 153 -20.49 9.76 11.28
N ARG A 154 -19.63 8.73 11.40
CA ARG A 154 -20.03 7.31 11.41
C ARG A 154 -20.22 6.78 12.83
N LEU A 155 -21.07 5.76 12.96
CA LEU A 155 -21.21 4.98 14.19
C LEU A 155 -20.21 3.81 14.20
N GLU A 156 -19.68 3.47 15.37
CA GLU A 156 -18.85 2.27 15.58
C GLU A 156 -19.77 1.04 15.61
N CYS A 157 -19.60 0.14 14.64
CA CYS A 157 -20.43 -1.06 14.52
C CYS A 157 -20.28 -2.02 15.71
N ASP A 158 -21.36 -2.75 16.05
CA ASP A 158 -21.31 -3.86 16.99
C ASP A 158 -20.20 -4.88 16.59
N ARG A 159 -19.33 -5.21 17.56
CA ARG A 159 -18.33 -6.28 17.47
C ARG A 159 -18.61 -7.37 18.50
N GLY A 160 -18.33 -8.63 18.17
CA GLY A 160 -18.63 -9.75 19.05
C GLY A 160 -17.98 -11.07 18.64
N ASP A 161 -18.05 -12.02 19.57
CA ASP A 161 -17.47 -13.37 19.48
C ASP A 161 -18.34 -14.33 18.64
N ASP A 162 -17.78 -14.91 17.58
CA ASP A 162 -18.42 -16.01 16.88
C ASP A 162 -18.39 -17.29 17.74
N ARG A 163 -19.53 -17.60 18.39
CA ARG A 163 -19.78 -18.80 19.20
C ARG A 163 -19.62 -20.14 18.47
N ARG A 164 -19.26 -20.14 17.19
CA ARG A 164 -18.88 -21.32 16.42
C ARG A 164 -17.35 -21.55 16.41
N THR A 165 -16.55 -20.65 17.00
CA THR A 165 -15.11 -20.84 17.25
C THR A 165 -14.87 -21.80 18.43
N VAL A 166 -15.08 -23.10 18.21
CA VAL A 166 -14.99 -24.15 19.26
C VAL A 166 -13.55 -24.34 19.76
N GLY A 167 -13.14 -23.47 20.69
CA GLY A 167 -11.80 -23.44 21.29
C GLY A 167 -11.35 -22.07 21.78
N GLY A 168 -12.03 -20.98 21.40
CA GLY A 168 -11.66 -19.61 21.78
C GLY A 168 -11.72 -19.35 23.28
N ARG A 169 -10.59 -18.90 23.86
CA ARG A 169 -10.52 -18.42 25.23
C ARG A 169 -11.09 -16.99 25.30
N ASP A 170 -11.85 -16.69 26.36
CA ASP A 170 -12.24 -15.32 26.69
C ASP A 170 -11.03 -14.51 27.15
N GLU A 171 -11.11 -13.18 27.13
CA GLU A 171 -10.12 -12.32 27.78
C GLU A 171 -10.22 -12.45 29.31
N VAL A 172 -9.07 -12.50 30.00
CA VAL A 172 -8.96 -12.82 31.44
C VAL A 172 -7.93 -11.93 32.14
N VAL A 173 -8.43 -10.84 32.73
CA VAL A 173 -7.65 -9.93 33.58
C VAL A 173 -7.75 -10.39 35.04
N ASN A 174 -6.63 -10.46 35.76
CA ASN A 174 -6.63 -10.81 37.18
C ASN A 174 -6.28 -9.60 38.05
N LEU A 175 -7.16 -9.25 38.98
CA LEU A 175 -6.99 -8.19 39.98
C LEU A 175 -6.63 -8.81 41.33
N TYR A 176 -5.47 -8.48 41.89
CA TYR A 176 -5.08 -8.82 43.26
C TYR A 176 -5.40 -7.65 44.19
N CYS A 177 -6.01 -7.95 45.34
CA CYS A 177 -6.22 -6.99 46.43
C CYS A 177 -5.90 -7.59 47.80
N GLU A 178 -5.00 -6.95 48.54
CA GLU A 178 -4.61 -7.29 49.91
C GLU A 178 -4.89 -6.12 50.85
N GLY A 179 -5.62 -6.36 51.94
CA GLY A 179 -5.96 -5.36 52.95
C GLY A 179 -7.42 -5.43 53.42
N ARG A 180 -7.78 -4.53 54.35
CA ARG A 180 -9.08 -4.54 55.04
C ARG A 180 -9.85 -3.21 55.03
N ASN A 181 -9.22 -2.11 54.61
CA ASN A 181 -9.80 -0.77 54.72
C ASN A 181 -9.61 0.11 53.47
N GLN A 182 -8.92 -0.35 52.41
CA GLN A 182 -8.74 0.49 51.21
C GLN A 182 -10.05 0.69 50.44
N THR A 183 -10.11 1.82 49.73
CA THR A 183 -11.12 2.08 48.69
C THR A 183 -10.40 2.46 47.41
N PHE A 184 -10.88 1.94 46.29
CA PHE A 184 -10.25 2.08 44.98
C PHE A 184 -11.31 2.15 43.89
N THR A 185 -10.94 2.76 42.78
CA THR A 185 -11.67 2.72 41.52
C THR A 185 -10.81 2.03 40.47
N LEU A 186 -11.47 1.35 39.53
CA LEU A 186 -10.83 0.91 38.30
C LEU A 186 -11.18 1.91 37.21
N TRP A 187 -10.21 2.21 36.36
CA TRP A 187 -10.40 3.06 35.20
C TRP A 187 -10.11 2.25 33.94
N PHE A 188 -11.01 2.34 32.95
CA PHE A 188 -11.00 1.53 31.73
C PHE A 188 -11.82 2.18 30.63
N MET A 189 -11.30 2.21 29.40
CA MET A 189 -11.94 2.85 28.23
C MET A 189 -12.55 4.23 28.54
N GLY A 190 -11.75 5.09 29.17
CA GLY A 190 -12.08 6.51 29.42
C GLY A 190 -12.89 6.77 30.69
N GLU A 191 -13.45 5.72 31.28
CA GLU A 191 -14.42 5.86 32.36
C GLU A 191 -13.91 5.23 33.66
N GLU A 192 -14.30 5.84 34.78
CA GLU A 192 -13.99 5.40 36.13
C GLU A 192 -15.19 4.66 36.72
N THR A 193 -14.96 3.48 37.31
CA THR A 193 -16.01 2.70 37.96
C THR A 193 -16.52 3.38 39.23
N GLU A 194 -17.73 3.01 39.70
CA GLU A 194 -18.14 3.35 41.07
C GLU A 194 -17.12 2.83 42.12
N MET A 195 -16.91 3.60 43.19
CA MET A 195 -15.86 3.32 44.19
C MET A 195 -16.08 1.98 44.91
N LEU A 196 -15.12 1.08 44.76
CA LEU A 196 -15.06 -0.21 45.41
C LEU A 196 -14.40 -0.08 46.79
N GLY A 197 -14.81 -0.95 47.73
CA GLY A 197 -14.37 -0.90 49.12
C GLY A 197 -14.15 -2.29 49.72
N PRO A 198 -13.78 -2.37 51.01
CA PRO A 198 -13.28 -3.61 51.61
C PRO A 198 -14.34 -4.70 51.78
N SER A 199 -15.63 -4.34 51.76
CA SER A 199 -16.76 -5.28 51.79
C SER A 199 -17.26 -5.67 50.40
N SER A 200 -16.77 -5.05 49.33
CA SER A 200 -17.21 -5.32 47.96
C SER A 200 -16.89 -6.77 47.55
N ARG A 201 -17.71 -7.32 46.67
CA ARG A 201 -17.62 -8.69 46.15
C ARG A 201 -17.47 -8.71 44.63
N ALA A 202 -17.31 -9.90 44.08
CA ALA A 202 -17.36 -10.14 42.63
C ALA A 202 -18.60 -9.49 42.00
N GLU A 203 -19.76 -9.62 42.65
CA GLU A 203 -21.08 -9.06 42.26
C GLU A 203 -21.11 -7.52 42.22
N ASP A 204 -20.25 -6.86 42.99
CA ASP A 204 -20.16 -5.39 43.04
C ASP A 204 -19.17 -4.86 42.00
N LEU A 205 -18.03 -5.53 41.82
CA LEU A 205 -17.08 -5.24 40.73
C LEU A 205 -17.70 -5.48 39.35
N GLU A 206 -18.45 -6.57 39.18
CA GLU A 206 -19.18 -6.90 37.95
C GLU A 206 -20.23 -5.82 37.60
N ARG A 207 -20.87 -5.23 38.63
CA ARG A 207 -21.82 -4.13 38.48
C ARG A 207 -21.14 -2.79 38.17
N ALA A 208 -20.04 -2.49 38.87
CA ALA A 208 -19.29 -1.24 38.72
C ALA A 208 -18.60 -1.17 37.35
N LEU A 209 -18.11 -2.29 36.82
CA LEU A 209 -17.66 -2.40 35.43
C LEU A 209 -18.84 -2.38 34.45
N GLY A 210 -19.95 -3.04 34.78
CA GLY A 210 -21.17 -3.05 33.99
C GLY A 210 -21.94 -1.71 33.92
N SER A 211 -21.45 -0.64 34.56
CA SER A 211 -22.03 0.71 34.49
C SER A 211 -21.27 1.68 33.57
N LEU A 212 -20.08 1.31 33.08
CA LEU A 212 -19.30 2.12 32.13
C LEU A 212 -20.00 2.15 30.77
N ARG A 213 -20.17 3.34 30.16
CA ARG A 213 -20.90 3.51 28.88
C ARG A 213 -20.18 2.80 27.73
N SER A 214 -18.86 2.82 27.74
CA SER A 214 -17.97 2.07 26.85
C SER A 214 -18.23 0.55 26.88
N LEU A 215 -18.91 0.02 27.91
CA LEU A 215 -19.37 -1.37 27.99
C LEU A 215 -20.87 -1.55 27.73
N VAL A 216 -21.68 -0.49 27.61
CA VAL A 216 -23.16 -0.53 27.52
C VAL A 216 -23.64 0.10 26.21
N THR A 217 -23.81 -0.72 25.17
CA THR A 217 -23.99 -0.26 23.77
C THR A 217 -25.42 0.16 23.36
N THR A 218 -26.42 0.19 24.26
CA THR A 218 -27.78 0.67 23.89
C THR A 218 -28.48 1.52 24.95
N THR A 219 -29.25 2.50 24.47
CA THR A 219 -30.02 3.51 25.25
C THR A 219 -31.18 2.93 26.08
N THR A 220 -31.36 1.61 26.11
CA THR A 220 -32.45 0.91 26.81
C THR A 220 -32.06 0.27 28.15
N GLY A 221 -30.77 0.32 28.52
CA GLY A 221 -30.31 0.15 29.91
C GLY A 221 -30.38 -1.26 30.53
N VAL A 222 -30.87 -2.27 29.82
CA VAL A 222 -30.85 -3.69 30.22
C VAL A 222 -30.78 -4.55 28.96
N PHE A 223 -29.86 -5.53 28.91
CA PHE A 223 -30.14 -6.91 28.48
C PHE A 223 -28.97 -7.86 28.81
N TYR A 224 -29.24 -9.16 28.68
CA TYR A 224 -28.24 -10.24 28.80
C TYR A 224 -27.62 -10.49 27.41
N PRO A 225 -26.37 -10.99 27.32
CA PRO A 225 -25.55 -11.55 28.39
C PRO A 225 -24.90 -10.43 29.21
N LYS A 226 -24.37 -10.75 30.39
CA LYS A 226 -23.46 -9.80 31.03
C LYS A 226 -22.20 -9.68 30.16
N PRO A 227 -21.71 -8.46 29.83
CA PRO A 227 -20.50 -8.30 29.02
C PRO A 227 -19.23 -8.78 29.75
N ILE A 228 -19.30 -8.89 31.08
CA ILE A 228 -18.22 -9.33 31.97
C ILE A 228 -18.78 -10.34 32.98
N GLN A 229 -17.97 -11.33 33.33
CA GLN A 229 -18.15 -12.23 34.47
C GLN A 229 -16.98 -12.05 35.43
N VAL A 230 -17.27 -11.85 36.72
CA VAL A 230 -16.25 -11.74 37.77
C VAL A 230 -16.30 -12.96 38.68
N THR A 231 -15.14 -13.56 38.98
CA THR A 231 -15.03 -14.73 39.86
C THR A 231 -13.90 -14.56 40.88
N THR A 232 -14.23 -14.60 42.16
CA THR A 232 -13.28 -14.73 43.29
C THR A 232 -13.18 -16.18 43.75
N LYS A 233 -12.22 -16.48 44.64
CA LYS A 233 -12.27 -17.71 45.46
C LYS A 233 -13.63 -17.76 46.19
N THR A 234 -14.30 -18.91 46.11
CA THR A 234 -15.73 -19.07 46.43
C THR A 234 -16.17 -18.44 47.76
N GLY A 235 -16.94 -17.35 47.65
CA GLY A 235 -17.58 -16.66 48.80
C GLY A 235 -16.77 -15.51 49.42
N GLY A 236 -15.59 -15.18 48.89
CA GLY A 236 -14.76 -14.07 49.41
C GLY A 236 -15.19 -12.67 48.98
N THR A 237 -14.76 -11.67 49.76
CA THR A 237 -14.66 -10.25 49.34
C THR A 237 -13.57 -10.08 48.28
N LEU A 238 -13.54 -8.94 47.59
CA LEU A 238 -12.49 -8.61 46.61
C LEU A 238 -11.09 -8.52 47.25
N CYS A 239 -11.03 -8.08 48.52
CA CYS A 239 -9.81 -7.84 49.29
C CYS A 239 -9.81 -8.66 50.60
N SER A 240 -8.62 -9.06 51.08
CA SER A 240 -8.44 -9.70 52.40
C SER A 240 -7.01 -9.55 52.94
N GLU A 241 -6.77 -9.87 54.22
CA GLU A 241 -5.42 -9.81 54.84
C GLU A 241 -4.42 -10.85 54.30
N GLU A 242 -4.87 -11.89 53.59
CA GLU A 242 -4.00 -12.89 52.96
C GLU A 242 -3.85 -12.65 51.45
N GLY A 243 -4.40 -11.53 50.95
CA GLY A 243 -4.56 -11.27 49.53
C GLY A 243 -5.70 -12.06 48.90
N THR A 244 -6.39 -11.45 47.94
CA THR A 244 -7.40 -12.13 47.13
C THR A 244 -7.19 -11.82 45.66
N LEU A 245 -7.01 -12.88 44.88
CA LEU A 245 -6.98 -12.82 43.42
C LEU A 245 -8.42 -12.94 42.91
N THR A 246 -8.86 -11.93 42.18
CA THR A 246 -10.16 -11.81 41.53
C THR A 246 -9.95 -11.90 40.03
N THR A 247 -10.61 -12.83 39.37
CA THR A 247 -10.53 -12.98 37.92
C THR A 247 -11.71 -12.28 37.26
N ILE A 248 -11.42 -11.36 36.34
CA ILE A 248 -12.35 -10.61 35.51
C ILE A 248 -12.28 -11.23 34.11
N ARG A 249 -13.41 -11.74 33.61
CA ARG A 249 -13.53 -12.43 32.32
C ARG A 249 -14.47 -11.66 31.42
N PHE A 250 -14.02 -11.26 30.24
CA PHE A 250 -14.85 -10.54 29.27
C PHE A 250 -15.58 -11.55 28.39
N LEU A 251 -16.90 -11.40 28.26
CA LEU A 251 -17.77 -12.34 27.55
C LEU A 251 -18.30 -11.77 26.22
N ARG A 252 -17.98 -10.50 25.91
CA ARG A 252 -18.32 -9.80 24.66
C ARG A 252 -17.08 -9.22 23.99
N GLU A 253 -16.29 -8.44 24.74
CA GLU A 253 -15.00 -7.94 24.27
C GLU A 253 -13.96 -9.08 24.27
N ALA A 254 -13.14 -9.15 23.22
CA ALA A 254 -12.19 -10.23 22.97
C ALA A 254 -10.95 -9.70 22.22
N GLY A 255 -9.84 -10.44 22.26
CA GLY A 255 -8.52 -9.94 21.87
C GLY A 255 -7.99 -8.88 22.84
N ASP A 256 -6.82 -8.34 22.53
CA ASP A 256 -6.08 -7.35 23.31
C ASP A 256 -6.96 -6.13 23.69
N LEU A 257 -7.40 -6.07 24.95
CA LEU A 257 -8.21 -4.97 25.45
C LEU A 257 -7.33 -3.80 25.93
N PRO A 258 -7.84 -2.54 25.89
CA PRO A 258 -7.13 -1.41 26.45
C PRO A 258 -6.75 -1.61 27.92
N PRO A 259 -5.60 -1.10 28.38
CA PRO A 259 -5.13 -1.37 29.72
C PRO A 259 -6.09 -0.86 30.80
N PHE A 260 -6.34 -1.71 31.80
CA PHE A 260 -7.01 -1.32 33.03
C PHE A 260 -6.04 -0.59 33.95
N TYR A 261 -6.50 0.39 34.72
CA TYR A 261 -5.70 1.10 35.72
C TYR A 261 -6.40 1.11 37.09
N VAL A 262 -5.61 0.98 38.17
CA VAL A 262 -6.09 1.13 39.54
C VAL A 262 -5.85 2.56 40.04
N GLN A 263 -6.92 3.24 40.45
CA GLN A 263 -6.84 4.51 41.19
C GLN A 263 -7.23 4.26 42.66
N ASP A 264 -6.24 4.22 43.55
CA ASP A 264 -6.46 4.06 45.00
C ASP A 264 -6.61 5.41 45.69
N ASN A 265 -7.56 5.52 46.64
CA ASN A 265 -7.80 6.76 47.38
C ASN A 265 -7.35 6.74 48.86
N ASP A 266 -7.00 5.59 49.46
CA ASP A 266 -6.33 5.60 50.79
C ASP A 266 -5.47 4.35 51.10
N MET A 267 -4.41 4.54 51.88
CA MET A 267 -3.29 3.60 52.07
C MET A 267 -3.56 2.54 53.16
N GLY A 268 -4.52 1.65 52.90
CA GLY A 268 -4.87 0.52 53.77
C GLY A 268 -4.33 -0.85 53.35
N GLY A 269 -3.65 -0.95 52.21
CA GLY A 269 -3.29 -2.23 51.59
C GLY A 269 -2.65 -2.07 50.20
N VAL A 270 -2.64 -3.15 49.42
CA VAL A 270 -2.03 -3.25 48.08
C VAL A 270 -3.09 -3.69 47.07
N VAL A 271 -3.12 -3.06 45.90
CA VAL A 271 -4.00 -3.41 44.77
C VAL A 271 -3.19 -3.35 43.46
N PHE A 272 -3.24 -4.41 42.65
CA PHE A 272 -2.57 -4.48 41.35
C PHE A 272 -3.23 -5.49 40.41
N PHE A 273 -2.98 -5.35 39.11
CA PHE A 273 -3.29 -6.35 38.10
C PHE A 273 -2.13 -7.34 37.92
N GLN A 274 -2.46 -8.63 37.89
CA GLN A 274 -1.53 -9.70 37.54
C GLN A 274 -1.73 -10.09 36.08
N THR A 275 -0.75 -9.76 35.22
CA THR A 275 -0.77 -10.10 33.79
C THR A 275 0.23 -11.23 33.52
N ASN A 276 -0.22 -12.36 32.97
CA ASN A 276 0.61 -13.56 32.82
C ASN A 276 0.88 -13.87 31.34
N GLN A 277 2.16 -13.99 30.99
CA GLN A 277 2.63 -14.23 29.62
C GLN A 277 3.64 -15.37 29.60
N THR A 278 3.58 -16.24 28.60
CA THR A 278 4.32 -17.50 28.52
C THR A 278 5.25 -17.50 27.31
N LEU A 279 6.56 -17.53 27.56
CA LEU A 279 7.58 -17.73 26.54
C LEU A 279 7.70 -19.24 26.26
N ASN A 280 7.39 -19.66 25.04
CA ASN A 280 7.46 -21.06 24.59
C ASN A 280 8.54 -21.21 23.50
N CYS A 281 9.48 -22.14 23.72
CA CYS A 281 10.62 -22.41 22.85
C CYS A 281 10.47 -23.75 22.10
N SER A 282 10.65 -23.73 20.78
CA SER A 282 10.29 -24.88 19.92
C SER A 282 11.44 -25.83 19.55
N CYS A 283 12.67 -25.64 20.02
CA CYS A 283 13.86 -26.41 19.59
C CYS A 283 14.41 -27.36 20.66
N ALA A 284 15.05 -28.45 20.22
CA ALA A 284 15.73 -29.38 21.12
C ALA A 284 17.16 -28.91 21.46
N ALA A 285 17.72 -29.48 22.54
CA ALA A 285 19.04 -29.12 23.09
C ALA A 285 20.24 -29.26 22.10
N ALA A 286 20.06 -29.96 20.97
CA ALA A 286 21.07 -30.11 19.93
C ALA A 286 20.96 -29.06 18.80
N GLU A 287 19.87 -28.29 18.76
CA GLU A 287 19.43 -27.48 17.61
C GLU A 287 19.37 -25.99 17.95
N CYS A 288 19.04 -25.64 19.19
CA CYS A 288 19.02 -24.26 19.66
C CYS A 288 20.42 -23.60 19.66
N GLY A 289 20.46 -22.28 19.59
CA GLY A 289 21.67 -21.46 19.66
C GLY A 289 21.36 -19.96 19.62
N GLY A 290 22.41 -19.13 19.73
CA GLY A 290 22.31 -17.68 19.52
C GLY A 290 21.83 -16.88 20.74
N TRP A 291 21.29 -15.69 20.45
CA TRP A 291 20.84 -14.68 21.39
C TRP A 291 19.52 -14.07 20.88
N PHE A 292 18.66 -13.64 21.80
CA PHE A 292 17.44 -12.88 21.51
C PHE A 292 17.36 -11.67 22.44
N SER A 293 16.46 -10.74 22.15
CA SER A 293 16.02 -9.75 23.14
C SER A 293 14.50 -9.80 23.27
N LEU A 294 13.97 -9.30 24.37
CA LEU A 294 12.54 -9.03 24.52
C LEU A 294 12.30 -7.53 24.35
N LEU A 295 11.24 -7.18 23.65
CA LEU A 295 10.74 -5.80 23.53
C LEU A 295 9.46 -5.69 24.35
N PHE A 296 9.45 -4.71 25.26
CA PHE A 296 8.34 -4.38 26.15
C PHE A 296 8.17 -2.86 26.18
N ASP A 297 6.95 -2.38 25.93
CA ASP A 297 6.61 -0.94 26.01
C ASP A 297 7.64 -0.02 25.29
N GLY A 298 8.00 -0.39 24.05
CA GLY A 298 9.00 0.31 23.24
C GLY A 298 10.48 0.10 23.62
N HIS A 299 10.78 -0.54 24.76
CA HIS A 299 12.13 -0.75 25.26
C HIS A 299 12.63 -2.20 25.07
N GLU A 300 13.80 -2.36 24.44
CA GLU A 300 14.46 -3.67 24.22
C GLU A 300 15.36 -4.04 25.42
N THR A 301 15.27 -5.28 25.91
CA THR A 301 16.17 -5.81 26.95
C THR A 301 17.61 -5.91 26.46
N THR A 302 18.57 -6.02 27.38
CA THR A 302 19.89 -6.56 27.05
C THR A 302 19.77 -7.96 26.44
N LYS A 303 20.67 -8.32 25.52
CA LYS A 303 20.63 -9.60 24.80
C LYS A 303 20.71 -10.81 25.73
N LEU A 304 19.63 -11.58 25.77
CA LEU A 304 19.48 -12.83 26.48
C LEU A 304 20.01 -13.99 25.65
N LYS A 305 20.57 -15.01 26.31
CA LYS A 305 21.06 -16.22 25.64
C LYS A 305 19.91 -17.20 25.48
N TRP A 306 19.94 -18.03 24.44
CA TRP A 306 18.86 -18.99 24.15
C TRP A 306 18.50 -19.93 25.33
N ASP A 307 19.45 -20.21 26.22
CA ASP A 307 19.34 -21.05 27.43
C ASP A 307 19.40 -20.22 28.74
N SER A 308 19.11 -18.91 28.68
CA SER A 308 18.98 -18.05 29.87
C SER A 308 17.92 -18.60 30.84
N SER A 309 18.22 -18.55 32.14
CA SER A 309 17.30 -18.97 33.19
C SER A 309 16.17 -17.96 33.39
N GLY A 310 15.11 -18.36 34.10
CA GLY A 310 14.03 -17.43 34.47
C GLY A 310 14.55 -16.19 35.18
N ALA A 311 15.49 -16.35 36.11
CA ALA A 311 16.13 -15.24 36.83
C ALA A 311 16.95 -14.30 35.93
N ASP A 312 17.55 -14.80 34.84
CA ASP A 312 18.25 -13.94 33.87
C ASP A 312 17.26 -13.11 33.04
N VAL A 313 16.13 -13.72 32.63
CA VAL A 313 15.04 -13.02 31.93
C VAL A 313 14.37 -11.99 32.85
N GLU A 314 14.15 -12.35 34.13
CA GLU A 314 13.62 -11.48 35.17
C GLU A 314 14.52 -10.25 35.40
N ALA A 315 15.83 -10.46 35.57
CA ALA A 315 16.79 -9.37 35.72
C ALA A 315 16.92 -8.48 34.47
N ALA A 316 16.77 -9.04 33.27
CA ALA A 316 16.82 -8.28 32.03
C ALA A 316 15.56 -7.45 31.77
N LEU A 317 14.39 -7.92 32.22
CA LEU A 317 13.12 -7.19 32.16
C LEU A 317 13.03 -6.13 33.28
N LEU A 318 13.42 -6.43 34.51
CA LEU A 318 13.51 -5.46 35.62
C LEU A 318 14.59 -4.37 35.40
N ALA A 319 15.37 -4.46 34.32
CA ALA A 319 16.29 -3.40 33.88
C ALA A 319 15.64 -2.40 32.92
N LEU A 320 14.39 -2.62 32.48
CA LEU A 320 13.62 -1.70 31.64
C LEU A 320 12.94 -0.61 32.50
N PRO A 321 12.80 0.63 31.99
CA PRO A 321 12.35 1.76 32.80
C PRO A 321 10.85 1.75 33.16
N THR A 322 10.07 0.81 32.64
CA THR A 322 8.61 0.77 32.75
C THR A 322 8.06 -0.48 33.47
N ILE A 323 8.93 -1.32 34.08
CA ILE A 323 8.51 -2.52 34.83
C ILE A 323 8.91 -2.40 36.31
N ASP A 324 7.92 -2.20 37.19
CA ASP A 324 8.14 -2.12 38.65
C ASP A 324 8.37 -3.49 39.31
N VAL A 325 7.45 -4.44 39.09
CA VAL A 325 7.48 -5.78 39.72
C VAL A 325 7.04 -6.84 38.71
N LEU A 326 7.82 -7.91 38.63
CA LEU A 326 7.47 -9.13 37.90
C LEU A 326 8.02 -10.37 38.62
N ARG A 327 7.50 -11.55 38.27
CA ARG A 327 8.04 -12.85 38.69
C ARG A 327 8.12 -13.81 37.52
N THR A 328 9.16 -14.62 37.46
CA THR A 328 9.29 -15.71 36.50
C THR A 328 9.08 -17.09 37.14
N SER A 329 8.50 -18.02 36.38
CA SER A 329 8.35 -19.42 36.81
C SER A 329 8.41 -20.39 35.63
N GLY A 330 9.01 -21.56 35.83
CA GLY A 330 9.33 -22.50 34.75
C GLY A 330 10.77 -22.35 34.24
N SER A 331 10.99 -22.67 32.97
CA SER A 331 12.32 -22.63 32.34
C SER A 331 12.21 -22.48 30.82
N LEU A 332 13.16 -21.77 30.21
CA LEU A 332 13.20 -21.53 28.78
C LEU A 332 13.72 -22.77 27.99
N CYS A 333 14.34 -22.56 26.83
CA CYS A 333 15.00 -23.63 26.08
C CYS A 333 16.09 -24.32 26.92
N PRO A 334 16.35 -25.63 26.76
CA PRO A 334 15.62 -26.61 25.94
C PRO A 334 14.58 -27.40 26.78
N HIS A 335 14.04 -26.82 27.85
CA HIS A 335 13.38 -27.57 28.91
C HIS A 335 11.92 -27.20 29.22
N GLY A 336 11.36 -26.12 28.66
CA GLY A 336 9.91 -25.95 28.67
C GLY A 336 9.39 -24.57 28.30
N GLU A 337 8.32 -24.20 28.98
CA GLU A 337 7.70 -22.89 28.96
C GLU A 337 8.16 -22.07 30.18
N LEU A 338 8.38 -20.77 29.98
CA LEU A 338 8.70 -19.81 31.04
C LEU A 338 7.55 -18.80 31.15
N VAL A 339 6.86 -18.79 32.29
CA VAL A 339 5.78 -17.83 32.58
C VAL A 339 6.35 -16.61 33.28
N VAL A 340 6.18 -15.45 32.64
CA VAL A 340 6.42 -14.10 33.15
C VAL A 340 5.09 -13.58 33.72
N SER A 341 5.08 -13.21 35.00
CA SER A 341 3.91 -12.63 35.69
C SER A 341 4.23 -11.20 36.09
N PHE A 342 3.59 -10.21 35.47
CA PHE A 342 3.72 -8.80 35.84
C PHE A 342 2.75 -8.45 36.97
N GLU A 343 3.21 -7.74 37.99
CA GLU A 343 2.42 -7.29 39.15
C GLU A 343 2.41 -5.75 39.18
N SER A 344 1.41 -5.11 38.56
CA SER A 344 1.44 -3.67 38.28
C SER A 344 0.09 -2.98 38.46
N ARG A 345 0.08 -1.67 38.70
CA ARG A 345 -1.15 -0.85 38.78
C ARG A 345 -1.92 -0.74 37.47
N SER A 346 -1.36 -1.22 36.36
CA SER A 346 -2.12 -1.50 35.14
C SER A 346 -1.91 -2.93 34.63
N THR A 347 -2.81 -3.41 33.78
CA THR A 347 -2.49 -4.54 32.91
C THR A 347 -1.35 -4.15 31.96
N GLN A 348 -0.56 -5.15 31.50
CA GLN A 348 0.70 -4.93 30.80
C GLN A 348 0.69 -5.47 29.35
N PRO A 349 1.29 -4.77 28.38
CA PRO A 349 1.27 -5.16 26.97
C PRO A 349 2.06 -6.46 26.71
N ALA A 350 1.73 -7.14 25.61
CA ALA A 350 2.40 -8.37 25.20
C ALA A 350 3.91 -8.15 24.95
N LEU A 351 4.74 -9.02 25.53
CA LEU A 351 6.15 -9.14 25.18
C LEU A 351 6.28 -9.56 23.71
N SER A 352 7.26 -8.98 23.00
CA SER A 352 7.63 -9.39 21.65
C SER A 352 9.11 -9.80 21.57
N VAL A 353 9.46 -10.70 20.64
CA VAL A 353 10.80 -11.28 20.54
C VAL A 353 11.58 -10.64 19.40
N VAL A 354 12.72 -10.05 19.71
CA VAL A 354 13.60 -9.41 18.72
C VAL A 354 14.70 -10.37 18.28
N ASN A 355 14.48 -10.96 17.09
CA ASN A 355 15.42 -11.82 16.35
C ASN A 355 15.90 -13.10 17.07
N SER A 356 16.74 -13.87 16.38
CA SER A 356 16.52 -15.31 16.20
C SER A 356 17.49 -16.27 16.91
N LEU A 357 16.95 -17.45 17.27
CA LEU A 357 17.67 -18.62 17.75
C LEU A 357 18.50 -19.28 16.62
N LEU A 358 19.74 -18.82 16.44
CA LEU A 358 20.65 -19.26 15.38
C LEU A 358 21.74 -20.22 15.87
N ARG A 359 21.84 -21.40 15.26
CA ARG A 359 22.97 -22.32 15.48
C ARG A 359 23.96 -22.19 14.34
N GLY A 360 25.02 -21.39 14.57
CA GLY A 360 26.08 -21.15 13.60
C GLY A 360 25.65 -20.36 12.35
N GLY A 361 24.57 -19.57 12.46
CA GLY A 361 23.98 -18.81 11.33
C GLY A 361 22.84 -19.54 10.61
N VAL A 362 22.52 -20.78 10.98
CA VAL A 362 21.35 -21.51 10.47
C VAL A 362 20.18 -21.38 11.46
N PRO A 363 18.93 -21.11 11.00
CA PRO A 363 17.74 -21.15 11.84
C PRO A 363 17.52 -22.55 12.44
N GLY A 364 17.48 -22.65 13.76
CA GLY A 364 17.32 -23.92 14.49
C GLY A 364 16.00 -24.06 15.26
N GLY A 365 15.20 -22.99 15.34
CA GLY A 365 13.92 -22.99 16.04
C GLY A 365 13.35 -21.59 16.24
N THR A 366 12.17 -21.53 16.85
CA THR A 366 11.45 -20.28 17.16
C THR A 366 11.22 -20.14 18.67
N LEU A 367 11.36 -18.92 19.17
CA LEU A 367 10.84 -18.50 20.46
C LEU A 367 9.53 -17.72 20.20
N SER A 368 8.49 -18.02 20.97
CA SER A 368 7.16 -17.44 20.81
C SER A 368 6.62 -16.96 22.16
N VAL A 369 5.79 -15.93 22.15
CA VAL A 369 5.04 -15.47 23.32
C VAL A 369 3.60 -15.90 23.17
N ARG A 370 3.01 -16.46 24.24
CA ARG A 370 1.56 -16.67 24.38
C ARG A 370 1.10 -15.89 25.59
N THR A 371 0.11 -15.04 25.46
CA THR A 371 -0.43 -14.27 26.58
C THR A 371 -1.61 -14.99 27.25
N SER A 372 -2.16 -14.39 28.32
CA SER A 372 -3.41 -14.85 28.94
C SER A 372 -4.62 -14.63 28.01
N ASP A 373 -4.42 -13.79 27.01
CA ASP A 373 -5.41 -12.99 26.33
C ASP A 373 -6.41 -13.82 25.52
N GLY A 374 -7.55 -13.18 25.26
CA GLY A 374 -8.74 -13.78 24.69
C GLY A 374 -8.57 -14.15 23.23
N THR A 375 -8.31 -15.44 22.96
CA THR A 375 -8.16 -16.00 21.60
C THR A 375 -9.51 -16.16 20.88
N ARG A 376 -10.45 -15.24 21.08
CA ARG A 376 -11.75 -15.13 20.42
C ARG A 376 -11.71 -13.99 19.42
N GLU A 377 -12.41 -14.17 18.31
CA GLU A 377 -12.31 -13.25 17.17
C GLU A 377 -13.25 -12.05 17.39
N ARG A 378 -12.70 -10.84 17.58
CA ARG A 378 -13.48 -9.59 17.75
C ARG A 378 -13.96 -9.05 16.38
N GLY A 379 -14.71 -9.88 15.66
CA GLY A 379 -15.16 -9.61 14.29
C GLY A 379 -16.24 -8.51 14.20
N TYR A 380 -16.23 -7.76 13.10
CA TYR A 380 -17.36 -6.90 12.72
C TYR A 380 -18.59 -7.76 12.47
N CYS A 381 -19.70 -7.47 13.13
CA CYS A 381 -20.98 -8.20 12.97
C CYS A 381 -20.85 -9.74 13.07
N ASN A 382 -20.00 -10.22 13.98
CA ASN A 382 -19.68 -11.65 14.18
C ASN A 382 -19.20 -12.36 12.88
N ASN A 383 -18.64 -11.62 11.91
CA ASN A 383 -18.29 -12.07 10.55
C ASN A 383 -19.48 -12.68 9.78
N ALA A 384 -20.72 -12.32 10.12
CA ALA A 384 -21.95 -13.00 9.65
C ALA A 384 -23.12 -12.04 9.33
N GLY A 385 -22.85 -10.74 9.21
CA GLY A 385 -23.82 -9.71 8.84
C GLY A 385 -23.12 -8.45 8.32
N PHE A 386 -23.91 -7.52 7.77
CA PHE A 386 -23.43 -6.22 7.31
C PHE A 386 -23.78 -5.12 8.32
N CYS A 387 -22.92 -4.12 8.43
CA CYS A 387 -23.16 -2.92 9.22
C CYS A 387 -23.56 -1.77 8.28
N ASP A 388 -24.63 -1.06 8.58
CA ASP A 388 -24.94 0.19 7.89
C ASP A 388 -24.33 1.37 8.68
N GLU A 389 -23.12 1.76 8.28
CA GLU A 389 -22.43 2.96 8.75
C GLU A 389 -22.98 4.24 8.11
N SER A 390 -23.90 4.16 7.14
CA SER A 390 -24.34 5.31 6.37
C SER A 390 -25.43 6.12 7.09
N GLY A 391 -25.18 7.42 7.21
CA GLY A 391 -26.08 8.39 7.86
C GLY A 391 -27.36 8.72 7.08
N GLY A 392 -27.87 7.82 6.23
CA GLY A 392 -29.06 8.02 5.40
C GLY A 392 -30.39 8.07 6.16
N ASP A 393 -31.52 8.05 5.43
CA ASP A 393 -32.91 8.17 5.95
C ASP A 393 -33.39 7.01 6.87
N ILE A 394 -32.47 6.23 7.43
CA ILE A 394 -32.72 5.17 8.40
C ILE A 394 -32.85 5.79 9.81
N PRO A 395 -33.84 5.37 10.63
CA PRO A 395 -33.94 5.88 12.00
C PRO A 395 -32.68 5.57 12.83
N LEU A 396 -32.20 6.55 13.61
CA LEU A 396 -31.03 6.47 14.51
C LEU A 396 -30.93 5.23 15.41
N ALA A 397 -32.04 4.53 15.67
CA ALA A 397 -32.08 3.26 16.40
C ALA A 397 -31.75 2.01 15.55
N LYS A 398 -31.20 2.20 14.34
CA LYS A 398 -30.83 1.15 13.37
C LYS A 398 -29.51 1.41 12.60
N GLN A 399 -28.86 2.55 12.81
CA GLN A 399 -27.55 2.84 12.24
C GLN A 399 -26.48 2.27 13.18
N GLY A 400 -25.36 1.75 12.65
CA GLY A 400 -24.34 1.03 13.44
C GLY A 400 -24.74 -0.35 13.97
N THR A 401 -26.03 -0.71 13.96
CA THR A 401 -26.52 -2.05 14.36
C THR A 401 -26.40 -3.03 13.21
N CYS A 402 -25.79 -4.20 13.44
CA CYS A 402 -25.60 -5.22 12.42
C CYS A 402 -26.91 -5.83 11.90
N ALA A 403 -27.03 -5.94 10.59
CA ALA A 403 -28.09 -6.66 9.88
C ALA A 403 -27.58 -8.01 9.39
N CYS A 404 -28.30 -9.08 9.71
CA CYS A 404 -27.88 -10.45 9.43
C CYS A 404 -28.56 -11.00 8.17
N ASP A 405 -27.89 -11.91 7.46
CA ASP A 405 -28.44 -12.53 6.26
C ASP A 405 -29.68 -13.41 6.54
N PHE A 406 -30.51 -13.54 5.49
CA PHE A 406 -31.90 -14.03 5.56
C PHE A 406 -32.06 -15.38 6.27
N GLY A 407 -32.92 -15.39 7.31
CA GLY A 407 -33.37 -16.61 8.00
C GLY A 407 -32.74 -16.84 9.37
N SER A 408 -31.74 -16.06 9.74
CA SER A 408 -31.22 -16.02 11.12
C SER A 408 -32.27 -15.43 12.09
N ALA A 409 -32.71 -16.23 13.07
CA ALA A 409 -33.58 -15.77 14.14
C ALA A 409 -32.74 -15.33 15.35
N PHE A 410 -33.11 -14.21 15.98
CA PHE A 410 -32.39 -13.64 17.12
C PHE A 410 -32.28 -14.62 18.30
N ASP A 411 -31.08 -15.16 18.53
CA ASP A 411 -30.66 -15.66 19.85
C ASP A 411 -30.16 -14.46 20.66
N ALA A 412 -31.10 -13.77 21.32
CA ALA A 412 -30.89 -12.45 21.92
C ALA A 412 -29.80 -12.42 23.00
N ASP A 413 -29.41 -13.59 23.54
CA ASP A 413 -28.46 -13.71 24.64
C ASP A 413 -26.99 -13.48 24.23
N PHE A 414 -26.63 -13.30 22.94
CA PHE A 414 -25.22 -13.20 22.48
C PHE A 414 -24.94 -12.25 21.30
N GLY A 415 -25.69 -11.16 21.19
CA GLY A 415 -25.45 -10.11 20.17
C GLY A 415 -26.17 -10.34 18.85
N SER A 416 -26.04 -9.36 17.94
CA SER A 416 -27.03 -9.09 16.89
C SER A 416 -27.24 -10.22 15.86
N CYS A 417 -26.24 -11.06 15.58
CA CYS A 417 -26.34 -12.21 14.66
C CYS A 417 -26.03 -13.55 15.35
N GLY A 418 -27.09 -14.23 15.82
CA GLY A 418 -27.05 -15.45 16.64
C GLY A 418 -26.89 -16.78 15.88
N ARG A 419 -26.97 -17.89 16.65
CA ARG A 419 -26.62 -19.27 16.23
C ARG A 419 -27.55 -19.90 15.17
N PRO A 420 -27.00 -20.70 14.22
CA PRO A 420 -27.72 -21.79 13.56
C PRO A 420 -27.94 -22.98 14.52
N ILE A 421 -28.87 -23.88 14.16
CA ILE A 421 -29.32 -24.97 15.04
C ILE A 421 -28.76 -26.34 14.58
N TYR A 422 -27.91 -26.95 15.42
CA TYR A 422 -27.36 -28.33 15.45
C TYR A 422 -26.08 -28.72 14.65
N ASN A 423 -25.13 -29.32 15.40
CA ASN A 423 -24.12 -30.39 15.11
C ASN A 423 -24.31 -31.24 13.82
N THR A 424 -23.34 -31.92 13.16
CA THR A 424 -21.87 -32.27 13.32
C THR A 424 -21.43 -33.03 12.02
N SER A 425 -20.18 -33.32 11.61
CA SER A 425 -18.79 -32.99 11.98
C SER A 425 -17.81 -33.45 10.86
N ALA A 426 -16.54 -32.98 10.89
CA ALA A 426 -15.34 -33.39 10.07
C ALA A 426 -15.16 -32.85 8.62
N TRP A 427 -14.09 -32.05 8.41
CA TRP A 427 -13.64 -31.38 7.16
C TRP A 427 -12.24 -31.92 6.73
N THR A 428 -11.47 -31.43 5.74
CA THR A 428 -11.07 -30.04 5.42
C THR A 428 -10.57 -29.80 3.99
N GLY A 429 -10.95 -28.64 3.42
CA GLY A 429 -10.23 -27.93 2.34
C GLY A 429 -10.45 -28.47 0.92
N ILE A 430 -10.23 -27.71 -0.15
CA ILE A 430 -10.25 -26.25 -0.33
C ILE A 430 -11.06 -25.99 -1.60
N GLN A 431 -12.14 -25.21 -1.51
CA GLN A 431 -12.98 -24.85 -2.64
C GLN A 431 -13.65 -23.49 -2.36
N ARG A 432 -13.79 -22.63 -3.38
CA ARG A 432 -14.73 -21.50 -3.36
C ARG A 432 -16.15 -22.10 -3.44
N CYS A 433 -17.00 -21.88 -2.43
CA CYS A 433 -17.97 -22.91 -2.03
C CYS A 433 -19.38 -22.83 -2.63
N ALA A 434 -20.07 -23.97 -2.56
CA ALA A 434 -21.47 -24.07 -2.14
C ALA A 434 -21.63 -25.36 -1.30
N GLY A 435 -22.60 -25.43 -0.38
CA GLY A 435 -22.83 -26.64 0.43
C GLY A 435 -23.99 -26.55 1.44
N TYR A 436 -25.00 -27.39 1.23
CA TYR A 436 -26.04 -27.80 2.20
C TYR A 436 -26.21 -29.34 2.11
N VAL A 437 -27.13 -29.95 2.86
CA VAL A 437 -27.26 -31.42 3.01
C VAL A 437 -28.74 -31.88 2.90
N LEU A 438 -28.97 -33.08 2.35
CA LEU A 438 -30.24 -33.82 2.51
C LEU A 438 -30.03 -35.33 2.77
N ASP A 439 -31.13 -36.02 3.07
CA ASP A 439 -31.19 -37.26 3.86
C ASP A 439 -30.60 -38.54 3.24
N GLY A 440 -29.89 -39.29 4.09
CA GLY A 440 -30.33 -40.64 4.44
C GLY A 440 -29.95 -41.84 3.55
N VAL A 441 -29.25 -41.66 2.44
CA VAL A 441 -28.77 -42.78 1.60
C VAL A 441 -27.26 -42.94 1.68
N GLY A 442 -26.81 -44.07 2.21
CA GLY A 442 -25.38 -44.35 2.43
C GLY A 442 -24.63 -44.68 1.13
N ILE A 443 -23.76 -43.76 0.70
CA ILE A 443 -22.64 -44.00 -0.22
C ILE A 443 -21.37 -43.60 0.53
N GLU A 444 -20.37 -44.49 0.59
CA GLU A 444 -19.12 -44.19 1.31
C GLU A 444 -18.26 -43.16 0.54
N PRO A 445 -17.74 -42.09 1.18
CA PRO A 445 -16.89 -41.12 0.51
C PRO A 445 -15.56 -41.73 0.07
N VAL A 446 -15.35 -41.82 -1.25
CA VAL A 446 -14.10 -42.29 -1.85
C VAL A 446 -13.07 -41.16 -1.85
N ASN A 447 -12.43 -40.93 -0.70
CA ASN A 447 -11.33 -39.96 -0.50
C ASN A 447 -10.04 -40.41 -1.21
N ILE A 448 -10.09 -40.55 -2.54
CA ILE A 448 -8.97 -40.91 -3.40
C ILE A 448 -8.66 -39.73 -4.32
N GLN A 449 -7.51 -39.11 -4.09
CA GLN A 449 -6.94 -38.08 -4.97
C GLN A 449 -6.51 -38.71 -6.30
N ARG A 450 -6.76 -38.03 -7.43
CA ARG A 450 -6.62 -38.63 -8.77
C ARG A 450 -6.01 -37.65 -9.79
N LEU A 451 -5.18 -38.19 -10.68
CA LEU A 451 -4.88 -37.56 -11.97
C LEU A 451 -5.81 -38.13 -13.04
N TYR A 452 -6.52 -37.26 -13.74
CA TYR A 452 -7.37 -37.61 -14.87
C TYR A 452 -6.57 -37.43 -16.17
N VAL A 453 -6.29 -38.55 -16.84
CA VAL A 453 -5.37 -38.63 -17.99
C VAL A 453 -6.14 -39.00 -19.25
N MET A 454 -6.03 -38.17 -20.28
CA MET A 454 -6.61 -38.42 -21.60
C MET A 454 -5.58 -39.15 -22.48
N ASP A 455 -5.74 -40.45 -22.74
CA ASP A 455 -4.86 -41.21 -23.64
C ASP A 455 -5.45 -41.32 -25.05
N ALA A 456 -4.71 -40.85 -26.04
CA ALA A 456 -5.09 -40.88 -27.45
C ALA A 456 -4.83 -42.22 -28.16
N LEU A 457 -4.05 -43.10 -27.53
CA LEU A 457 -3.49 -44.38 -28.01
C LEU A 457 -2.61 -44.30 -29.27
N ASN A 458 -1.35 -44.74 -29.10
CA ASN A 458 -0.38 -44.88 -30.18
C ASN A 458 0.07 -46.35 -30.35
N THR A 459 -0.39 -46.99 -31.44
CA THR A 459 -0.03 -48.38 -31.79
C THR A 459 1.41 -48.57 -32.24
N THR A 460 2.24 -47.52 -32.29
CA THR A 460 3.67 -47.60 -32.60
C THR A 460 4.57 -47.09 -31.47
N ALA A 461 4.04 -46.97 -30.25
CA ALA A 461 4.85 -46.67 -29.07
C ALA A 461 5.89 -47.79 -28.83
N ILE A 462 7.13 -47.42 -28.51
CA ILE A 462 8.23 -48.36 -28.32
C ILE A 462 8.09 -49.01 -26.94
N THR A 463 7.91 -50.33 -26.88
CA THR A 463 8.07 -51.09 -25.65
C THR A 463 9.53 -51.05 -25.19
N PRO A 464 9.85 -50.59 -23.97
CA PRO A 464 11.21 -50.68 -23.43
C PRO A 464 11.63 -52.15 -23.33
N GLU A 465 12.73 -52.52 -23.99
CA GLU A 465 13.25 -53.88 -23.88
C GLU A 465 13.89 -54.07 -22.48
N ASN A 466 13.32 -55.01 -21.70
CA ASN A 466 13.82 -55.58 -20.43
C ASN A 466 13.33 -55.00 -19.09
N GLU A 467 12.22 -54.27 -19.01
CA GLU A 467 11.52 -54.01 -17.72
C GLU A 467 10.12 -54.62 -17.67
N THR A 468 9.73 -55.13 -16.49
CA THR A 468 8.50 -55.92 -16.27
C THR A 468 7.28 -55.07 -15.89
N THR A 469 7.29 -53.79 -16.26
CA THR A 469 6.16 -52.86 -16.10
C THR A 469 5.14 -53.04 -17.22
N SER A 470 3.99 -53.63 -16.90
CA SER A 470 2.87 -53.78 -17.83
C SER A 470 2.28 -52.42 -18.22
N ILE A 471 2.17 -52.16 -19.53
CA ILE A 471 1.45 -51.00 -20.07
C ILE A 471 -0.01 -51.06 -19.60
N THR A 472 -0.46 -50.09 -18.81
CA THR A 472 -1.79 -50.09 -18.18
C THR A 472 -2.91 -49.60 -19.10
N SER A 473 -2.61 -48.76 -20.09
CA SER A 473 -3.57 -48.26 -21.07
C SER A 473 -3.62 -49.18 -22.30
N SER A 474 -4.76 -49.85 -22.52
CA SER A 474 -4.99 -50.75 -23.67
C SER A 474 -5.94 -50.19 -24.74
N TYR A 475 -6.58 -49.05 -24.45
CA TYR A 475 -7.59 -48.41 -25.31
C TYR A 475 -7.42 -46.88 -25.28
N PRO A 476 -7.73 -46.16 -26.38
CA PRO A 476 -7.87 -44.71 -26.35
C PRO A 476 -9.04 -44.34 -25.43
N GLY A 477 -8.88 -43.40 -24.52
CA GLY A 477 -9.88 -43.15 -23.49
C GLY A 477 -9.41 -42.29 -22.32
N LEU A 478 -10.28 -42.19 -21.31
CA LEU A 478 -9.99 -41.53 -20.04
C LEU A 478 -9.53 -42.55 -18.99
N TYR A 479 -8.46 -42.22 -18.29
CA TYR A 479 -7.92 -42.95 -17.14
C TYR A 479 -7.90 -42.05 -15.90
N ALA A 480 -8.00 -42.65 -14.72
CA ALA A 480 -7.80 -42.00 -13.43
C ALA A 480 -6.72 -42.74 -12.64
N ASP A 481 -5.60 -42.06 -12.37
CA ASP A 481 -4.43 -42.61 -11.67
C ASP A 481 -4.44 -42.17 -10.20
N ASP A 482 -4.33 -43.12 -9.28
CA ASP A 482 -4.49 -42.95 -7.83
C ASP A 482 -3.22 -42.35 -7.15
N LEU A 483 -3.37 -41.13 -6.60
CA LEU A 483 -2.31 -40.39 -5.88
C LEU A 483 -2.19 -40.76 -4.38
N SER A 484 -3.05 -41.64 -3.86
CA SER A 484 -3.06 -42.07 -2.46
C SER A 484 -2.14 -43.26 -2.16
N ALA A 485 -1.66 -43.95 -3.20
CA ALA A 485 -0.82 -45.14 -3.06
C ALA A 485 0.53 -44.81 -2.40
N ASN A 486 0.83 -45.51 -1.31
CA ASN A 486 2.00 -45.25 -0.48
C ASN A 486 3.30 -45.63 -1.23
N ALA A 487 4.17 -44.63 -1.47
CA ALA A 487 5.33 -44.69 -2.38
C ALA A 487 6.43 -45.73 -2.05
N ARG A 488 6.22 -46.57 -1.03
CA ARG A 488 7.05 -47.74 -0.70
C ARG A 488 6.63 -49.04 -1.41
N SER A 489 5.47 -49.05 -2.07
CA SER A 489 4.89 -50.28 -2.67
C SER A 489 5.16 -50.46 -4.16
N GLY A 490 5.52 -49.40 -4.91
CA GLY A 490 5.81 -49.49 -6.34
C GLY A 490 4.64 -49.87 -7.26
N VAL A 491 3.40 -49.88 -6.75
CA VAL A 491 2.19 -50.22 -7.50
C VAL A 491 1.17 -49.09 -7.31
N TYR A 492 1.04 -48.22 -8.30
CA TYR A 492 -0.04 -47.25 -8.39
C TYR A 492 -1.29 -47.91 -8.99
N LYS A 493 -2.48 -47.42 -8.62
CA LYS A 493 -3.74 -47.97 -9.10
C LYS A 493 -4.27 -47.11 -10.25
N VAL A 494 -4.35 -47.70 -11.44
CA VAL A 494 -4.94 -47.07 -12.63
C VAL A 494 -6.38 -47.56 -12.79
N GLU A 495 -7.33 -46.63 -12.90
CA GLU A 495 -8.74 -46.90 -13.14
C GLU A 495 -9.13 -46.41 -14.54
N HIS A 496 -9.34 -47.33 -15.48
CA HIS A 496 -9.82 -46.99 -16.82
C HIS A 496 -11.31 -46.66 -16.78
N LEU A 497 -11.68 -45.45 -17.19
CA LEU A 497 -13.04 -44.91 -17.03
C LEU A 497 -13.91 -45.14 -18.27
N PHE A 498 -13.44 -44.84 -19.49
CA PHE A 498 -14.16 -45.16 -20.72
C PHE A 498 -13.31 -45.02 -22.00
N ASN A 499 -13.64 -45.82 -23.02
CA ASN A 499 -13.06 -45.72 -24.36
C ASN A 499 -13.58 -44.49 -25.12
N MET A 500 -12.68 -43.81 -25.84
CA MET A 500 -12.99 -42.81 -26.87
C MET A 500 -12.74 -43.39 -28.28
N SER A 501 -13.02 -42.61 -29.33
CA SER A 501 -12.56 -42.99 -30.68
C SER A 501 -11.05 -42.75 -30.82
N ASN A 502 -10.37 -43.56 -31.64
CA ASN A 502 -8.90 -43.56 -31.70
C ASN A 502 -8.34 -42.16 -32.03
N GLN A 503 -7.34 -41.71 -31.26
CA GLN A 503 -6.69 -40.40 -31.39
C GLN A 503 -7.59 -39.15 -31.26
N SER A 504 -8.86 -39.29 -30.83
CA SER A 504 -9.78 -38.15 -30.69
C SER A 504 -9.72 -37.38 -29.37
N ALA A 505 -8.98 -37.90 -28.39
CA ALA A 505 -8.79 -37.27 -27.08
C ALA A 505 -7.78 -36.11 -27.17
N ALA A 506 -8.05 -35.02 -26.44
CA ALA A 506 -7.14 -33.89 -26.28
C ALA A 506 -7.18 -33.35 -24.84
N GLY A 507 -7.29 -32.04 -24.63
CA GLY A 507 -7.37 -31.41 -23.31
C GLY A 507 -8.59 -31.82 -22.47
N CYS A 508 -8.44 -31.74 -21.16
CA CYS A 508 -9.50 -31.96 -20.18
C CYS A 508 -9.40 -30.96 -19.02
N ALA A 509 -10.52 -30.69 -18.35
CA ALA A 509 -10.62 -29.77 -17.23
C ALA A 509 -11.73 -30.23 -16.27
N LEU A 510 -11.59 -29.94 -14.97
CA LEU A 510 -12.51 -30.40 -13.93
C LEU A 510 -13.37 -29.24 -13.41
N ASP A 511 -14.69 -29.39 -13.47
CA ASP A 511 -15.61 -28.67 -12.59
C ASP A 511 -15.86 -29.54 -11.37
N LEU A 512 -14.98 -29.40 -10.36
CA LEU A 512 -15.14 -30.13 -9.10
C LEU A 512 -16.43 -29.73 -8.37
N SER A 513 -17.00 -28.53 -8.59
CA SER A 513 -18.20 -28.07 -7.86
C SER A 513 -19.47 -28.85 -8.25
N TYR A 514 -19.53 -29.35 -9.49
CA TYR A 514 -20.55 -30.27 -9.97
C TYR A 514 -20.05 -31.73 -10.09
N ARG A 515 -18.80 -32.00 -9.68
CA ARG A 515 -18.07 -33.27 -9.94
C ARG A 515 -18.19 -33.71 -11.40
N VAL A 516 -17.92 -32.80 -12.34
CA VAL A 516 -17.97 -33.04 -13.80
C VAL A 516 -16.59 -32.87 -14.43
N LEU A 517 -16.14 -33.86 -15.19
CA LEU A 517 -15.02 -33.70 -16.13
C LEU A 517 -15.54 -33.15 -17.46
N TYR A 518 -14.94 -32.08 -17.93
CA TYR A 518 -15.05 -31.58 -19.30
C TYR A 518 -13.82 -32.05 -20.10
N TYR A 519 -14.03 -32.49 -21.34
CA TYR A 519 -12.95 -32.99 -22.20
C TYR A 519 -13.23 -32.71 -23.68
N VAL A 520 -12.16 -32.48 -24.43
CA VAL A 520 -12.22 -32.28 -25.87
C VAL A 520 -12.33 -33.64 -26.59
N ASP A 521 -13.24 -33.72 -27.56
CA ASP A 521 -13.39 -34.86 -28.46
C ASP A 521 -13.35 -34.37 -29.91
N GLN A 522 -12.18 -34.53 -30.53
CA GLN A 522 -11.89 -34.13 -31.91
C GLN A 522 -12.71 -34.91 -32.95
N SER A 523 -13.32 -36.05 -32.59
CA SER A 523 -14.15 -36.83 -33.52
C SER A 523 -15.48 -36.14 -33.80
N VAL A 524 -16.11 -35.57 -32.76
CA VAL A 524 -17.31 -34.73 -32.85
C VAL A 524 -16.99 -33.26 -33.10
N GLY A 525 -15.75 -32.83 -32.85
CA GLY A 525 -15.28 -31.47 -33.08
C GLY A 525 -15.83 -30.48 -32.06
N GLY A 526 -15.66 -30.79 -30.77
CA GLY A 526 -16.07 -29.93 -29.66
C GLY A 526 -15.87 -30.56 -28.28
N VAL A 527 -16.44 -29.95 -27.25
CA VAL A 527 -16.30 -30.37 -25.86
C VAL A 527 -17.47 -31.27 -25.41
N ARG A 528 -17.12 -32.33 -24.69
CA ARG A 528 -18.04 -33.22 -23.97
C ARG A 528 -17.87 -33.05 -22.47
N ARG A 529 -18.91 -33.41 -21.70
CA ARG A 529 -18.88 -33.41 -20.24
C ARG A 529 -19.46 -34.69 -19.66
N ARG A 530 -18.99 -35.08 -18.48
CA ARG A 530 -19.39 -36.33 -17.80
C ARG A 530 -19.27 -36.21 -16.27
N PRO A 531 -20.31 -36.59 -15.49
CA PRO A 531 -20.20 -36.74 -14.04
C PRO A 531 -19.15 -37.80 -13.65
N LEU A 532 -18.35 -37.51 -12.63
CA LEU A 532 -17.29 -38.37 -12.13
C LEU A 532 -17.83 -39.60 -11.39
N ASP A 533 -18.99 -39.49 -10.76
CA ASP A 533 -19.54 -40.56 -9.89
C ASP A 533 -20.43 -41.57 -10.62
N ASN A 534 -20.84 -41.29 -11.87
CA ASN A 534 -21.63 -42.20 -12.69
C ASN A 534 -20.99 -42.46 -14.07
N ILE A 535 -19.87 -43.16 -14.02
CA ILE A 535 -19.00 -43.50 -15.15
C ILE A 535 -19.69 -44.46 -16.17
N THR A 536 -20.92 -44.93 -15.91
CA THR A 536 -21.54 -46.02 -16.69
C THR A 536 -22.54 -45.59 -17.74
N THR A 537 -23.27 -44.46 -17.59
CA THR A 537 -24.51 -44.24 -18.37
C THR A 537 -24.69 -42.88 -19.05
N LEU A 538 -24.08 -41.80 -18.56
CA LEU A 538 -24.23 -40.45 -19.17
C LEU A 538 -22.92 -39.93 -19.77
N VAL A 539 -23.01 -39.41 -20.99
CA VAL A 539 -22.00 -38.59 -21.68
C VAL A 539 -22.77 -37.49 -22.41
N GLU A 540 -22.53 -36.23 -22.04
CA GLU A 540 -23.19 -35.09 -22.66
C GLU A 540 -22.23 -34.38 -23.61
N THR A 541 -22.75 -33.87 -24.73
CA THR A 541 -22.03 -32.97 -25.61
C THR A 541 -22.38 -31.54 -25.22
N VAL A 542 -21.38 -30.76 -24.80
CA VAL A 542 -21.54 -29.33 -24.49
C VAL A 542 -21.68 -28.57 -25.81
N PHE A 543 -20.79 -28.86 -26.77
CA PHE A 543 -20.93 -28.43 -28.16
C PHE A 543 -20.20 -29.40 -29.10
N SER A 544 -20.57 -29.40 -30.38
CA SER A 544 -19.94 -30.21 -31.43
C SER A 544 -20.09 -29.56 -32.81
N GLY A 545 -19.33 -30.05 -33.78
CA GLY A 545 -19.36 -29.54 -35.16
C GLY A 545 -18.68 -28.18 -35.36
N VAL A 546 -17.94 -27.68 -34.36
CA VAL A 546 -17.23 -26.39 -34.43
C VAL A 546 -15.91 -26.54 -35.17
N SER A 547 -15.00 -27.36 -34.64
CA SER A 547 -13.71 -27.66 -35.27
C SER A 547 -13.14 -28.98 -34.75
N LYS A 548 -12.48 -29.74 -35.63
CA LYS A 548 -11.84 -31.02 -35.28
C LYS A 548 -10.40 -30.88 -34.80
N THR A 549 -9.83 -29.68 -34.84
CA THR A 549 -8.45 -29.41 -34.42
C THR A 549 -8.36 -28.87 -32.99
N ILE A 550 -9.50 -28.56 -32.34
CA ILE A 550 -9.61 -28.12 -30.94
C ILE A 550 -8.75 -29.00 -30.03
N ASP A 551 -7.99 -28.39 -29.12
CA ASP A 551 -6.93 -29.06 -28.38
C ASP A 551 -6.88 -28.72 -26.88
N GLY A 552 -6.54 -27.48 -26.52
CA GLY A 552 -6.49 -27.02 -25.12
C GLY A 552 -7.88 -26.70 -24.56
N LEU A 553 -8.03 -26.83 -23.24
CA LEU A 553 -9.31 -26.64 -22.54
C LEU A 553 -9.08 -26.08 -21.13
N THR A 554 -9.83 -25.05 -20.75
CA THR A 554 -9.88 -24.51 -19.39
C THR A 554 -11.28 -23.95 -19.07
N LEU A 555 -11.58 -23.68 -17.80
CA LEU A 555 -12.92 -23.35 -17.30
C LEU A 555 -12.89 -22.07 -16.46
N ASN A 556 -13.77 -21.12 -16.78
CA ASN A 556 -14.16 -20.04 -15.87
C ASN A 556 -15.34 -20.54 -15.02
N LEU A 557 -15.05 -20.79 -13.75
CA LEU A 557 -16.02 -21.25 -12.75
C LEU A 557 -16.36 -20.15 -11.72
N LEU A 558 -16.12 -18.88 -12.05
CA LEU A 558 -16.66 -17.76 -11.28
C LEU A 558 -18.19 -17.84 -11.23
N PHE A 559 -18.77 -17.42 -10.10
CA PHE A 559 -20.21 -17.46 -9.90
C PHE A 559 -20.92 -16.55 -10.92
N GLY A 560 -22.03 -17.03 -11.49
CA GLY A 560 -22.73 -16.36 -12.59
C GLY A 560 -22.08 -16.47 -13.98
N GLU A 561 -20.78 -16.72 -14.09
CA GLU A 561 -20.03 -16.64 -15.37
C GLU A 561 -19.64 -18.00 -15.98
N ARG A 562 -20.38 -19.08 -15.66
CA ARG A 562 -20.05 -20.48 -16.02
C ARG A 562 -19.74 -20.68 -17.51
N THR A 563 -18.45 -20.58 -17.83
CA THR A 563 -17.92 -20.58 -19.20
C THR A 563 -16.65 -21.41 -19.28
N GLY A 564 -16.27 -21.82 -20.48
CA GLY A 564 -15.00 -22.46 -20.76
C GLY A 564 -14.31 -21.82 -21.95
N TYR A 565 -13.00 -22.01 -22.03
CA TYR A 565 -12.16 -21.51 -23.10
C TYR A 565 -11.44 -22.70 -23.72
N ALA A 566 -11.53 -22.82 -25.04
CA ALA A 566 -10.91 -23.91 -25.80
C ALA A 566 -10.09 -23.35 -26.97
N THR A 567 -8.87 -23.85 -27.14
CA THR A 567 -7.98 -23.44 -28.23
C THR A 567 -8.17 -24.35 -29.45
N ASP A 568 -7.99 -23.78 -30.63
CA ASP A 568 -8.13 -24.46 -31.92
C ASP A 568 -6.89 -24.16 -32.77
N PRO A 569 -5.88 -25.04 -32.75
CA PRO A 569 -4.72 -25.08 -33.65
C PRO A 569 -4.93 -24.76 -35.14
N GLY A 570 -6.15 -24.91 -35.67
CA GLY A 570 -6.40 -24.72 -37.11
C GLY A 570 -5.57 -25.69 -37.98
N ALA A 571 -5.17 -25.23 -39.17
CA ALA A 571 -4.32 -26.01 -40.06
C ALA A 571 -2.82 -25.76 -39.80
N THR A 572 -2.02 -26.83 -39.80
CA THR A 572 -0.57 -26.75 -39.55
C THR A 572 0.12 -25.69 -40.44
N ASN A 573 0.87 -24.79 -39.79
CA ASN A 573 1.56 -23.64 -40.37
C ASN A 573 0.64 -22.57 -41.00
N ALA A 574 -0.68 -22.61 -40.81
CA ALA A 574 -1.62 -21.57 -41.25
C ALA A 574 -1.95 -20.58 -40.10
N PHE A 575 -2.26 -19.34 -40.45
CA PHE A 575 -2.76 -18.33 -39.50
C PHE A 575 -4.29 -18.34 -39.45
N ASP A 576 -4.87 -19.52 -39.13
CA ASP A 576 -6.31 -19.71 -38.97
C ASP A 576 -6.70 -20.33 -37.62
N GLY A 577 -5.75 -20.41 -36.67
CA GLY A 577 -6.01 -20.82 -35.30
C GLY A 577 -6.94 -19.85 -34.53
N ARG A 578 -7.64 -20.36 -33.51
CA ARG A 578 -8.71 -19.64 -32.78
C ARG A 578 -8.70 -19.94 -31.28
N ILE A 579 -9.38 -19.08 -30.51
CA ILE A 579 -9.77 -19.34 -29.12
C ILE A 579 -11.29 -19.17 -29.04
N TYR A 580 -11.99 -20.20 -28.58
CA TYR A 580 -13.45 -20.17 -28.41
C TYR A 580 -13.81 -20.00 -26.93
N LYS A 581 -14.68 -19.03 -26.61
CA LYS A 581 -15.40 -18.94 -25.34
C LYS A 581 -16.72 -19.69 -25.51
N PHE A 582 -17.05 -20.60 -24.59
CA PHE A 582 -18.29 -21.37 -24.63
C PHE A 582 -18.98 -21.38 -23.27
N TYR A 583 -20.29 -21.55 -23.25
CA TYR A 583 -21.12 -21.45 -22.03
C TYR A 583 -21.50 -22.85 -21.57
N LEU A 584 -21.11 -23.22 -20.33
CA LEU A 584 -21.13 -24.62 -19.88
C LEU A 584 -22.54 -25.21 -19.82
N ASP A 585 -23.54 -24.36 -19.57
CA ASP A 585 -24.92 -24.76 -19.32
C ASP A 585 -25.85 -24.58 -20.54
N SER A 586 -25.44 -23.81 -21.55
CA SER A 586 -26.23 -23.58 -22.78
C SER A 586 -25.61 -24.13 -24.07
N GLY A 587 -24.33 -24.52 -24.05
CA GLY A 587 -23.63 -25.01 -25.24
C GLY A 587 -23.36 -23.96 -26.33
N ARG A 588 -23.66 -22.68 -26.09
CA ARG A 588 -23.29 -21.58 -26.99
C ARG A 588 -21.76 -21.50 -27.10
N VAL A 589 -21.25 -21.24 -28.30
CA VAL A 589 -19.82 -21.08 -28.60
C VAL A 589 -19.62 -19.78 -29.39
N GLU A 590 -18.62 -18.99 -28.99
CA GLU A 590 -18.29 -17.67 -29.54
C GLU A 590 -16.77 -17.59 -29.76
N ASN A 591 -16.33 -16.98 -30.87
CA ASN A 591 -14.90 -16.84 -31.17
C ASN A 591 -14.33 -15.58 -30.51
N VAL A 592 -13.37 -15.73 -29.60
CA VAL A 592 -12.69 -14.59 -28.97
C VAL A 592 -11.73 -13.96 -29.98
N THR A 593 -11.84 -12.64 -30.16
CA THR A 593 -10.99 -11.90 -31.10
C THR A 593 -9.92 -11.18 -30.31
N ILE A 594 -8.70 -11.73 -30.33
CA ILE A 594 -7.59 -11.17 -29.56
C ILE A 594 -7.07 -9.91 -30.29
N GLU A 595 -6.93 -8.83 -29.55
CA GLU A 595 -6.39 -7.56 -30.04
C GLU A 595 -4.88 -7.70 -30.34
N GLY A 596 -4.43 -7.14 -31.47
CA GLY A 596 -3.01 -7.07 -31.85
C GLY A 596 -2.33 -8.39 -32.27
N ILE A 597 -2.83 -9.55 -31.83
CA ILE A 597 -2.20 -10.87 -32.05
C ILE A 597 -2.89 -11.64 -33.18
N ARG A 598 -2.10 -12.28 -34.04
CA ARG A 598 -2.57 -13.27 -35.01
C ARG A 598 -2.17 -14.67 -34.56
N LEU A 599 -3.15 -15.43 -34.11
CA LEU A 599 -3.00 -16.83 -33.72
C LEU A 599 -2.53 -17.67 -34.93
N GLN A 600 -1.62 -18.61 -34.69
CA GLN A 600 -1.16 -19.58 -35.68
C GLN A 600 -1.53 -20.99 -35.24
N ASP A 601 -0.90 -21.49 -34.18
CA ASP A 601 -1.14 -22.81 -33.60
C ASP A 601 -1.34 -22.72 -32.07
N PRO A 602 -2.48 -22.18 -31.58
CA PRO A 602 -2.73 -22.01 -30.14
C PRO A 602 -2.98 -23.35 -29.42
N ARG A 603 -2.26 -23.59 -28.31
CA ARG A 603 -2.21 -24.87 -27.57
C ARG A 603 -2.73 -24.74 -26.13
N GLY A 604 -1.93 -25.09 -25.11
CA GLY A 604 -2.32 -24.99 -23.71
C GLY A 604 -2.78 -23.58 -23.33
N ILE A 605 -3.85 -23.51 -22.54
CA ILE A 605 -4.52 -22.26 -22.13
C ILE A 605 -4.87 -22.32 -20.64
N ALA A 606 -4.64 -21.22 -19.93
CA ALA A 606 -4.91 -21.08 -18.51
C ALA A 606 -5.53 -19.70 -18.21
N LEU A 607 -6.26 -19.60 -17.10
CA LEU A 607 -6.95 -18.38 -16.70
C LEU A 607 -6.43 -17.89 -15.35
N ASP A 608 -6.19 -16.58 -15.27
CA ASP A 608 -6.10 -15.83 -14.03
C ASP A 608 -7.49 -15.20 -13.81
N LEU A 609 -8.30 -15.82 -12.97
CA LEU A 609 -9.69 -15.42 -12.71
C LEU A 609 -9.80 -14.20 -11.78
N GLU A 610 -8.71 -13.87 -11.09
CA GLU A 610 -8.62 -12.74 -10.16
C GLU A 610 -8.36 -11.45 -10.95
N HIS A 611 -7.35 -11.45 -11.81
CA HIS A 611 -7.01 -10.33 -12.69
C HIS A 611 -7.77 -10.32 -14.02
N ARG A 612 -8.73 -11.25 -14.20
CA ARG A 612 -9.53 -11.49 -15.41
C ARG A 612 -8.69 -11.59 -16.70
N LYS A 613 -7.56 -12.31 -16.62
CA LYS A 613 -6.64 -12.53 -17.76
C LYS A 613 -6.71 -13.98 -18.26
N MET A 614 -6.51 -14.15 -19.55
CA MET A 614 -6.22 -15.47 -20.15
C MET A 614 -4.80 -15.49 -20.70
N TYR A 615 -4.12 -16.62 -20.49
CA TYR A 615 -2.77 -16.89 -20.96
C TYR A 615 -2.78 -18.14 -21.84
N TRP A 616 -2.06 -18.14 -22.96
CA TRP A 616 -1.97 -19.32 -23.84
C TRP A 616 -0.62 -19.46 -24.53
N CYS A 617 -0.24 -20.72 -24.79
CA CYS A 617 0.84 -21.08 -25.69
C CYS A 617 0.38 -21.00 -27.15
N ASP A 618 1.28 -20.61 -28.05
CA ASP A 618 1.10 -20.78 -29.50
C ASP A 618 2.42 -21.30 -30.09
N SER A 619 2.37 -22.46 -30.76
CA SER A 619 3.56 -23.17 -31.26
C SER A 619 4.11 -22.63 -32.58
N HIS A 620 3.36 -21.76 -33.28
CA HIS A 620 3.74 -21.18 -34.59
C HIS A 620 4.24 -22.26 -35.58
N ASP A 621 5.50 -22.17 -36.03
CA ASP A 621 6.17 -23.22 -36.79
C ASP A 621 7.29 -23.84 -35.93
N ALA A 622 6.98 -25.03 -35.39
CA ALA A 622 7.88 -25.81 -34.54
C ALA A 622 9.20 -26.23 -35.22
N THR A 623 9.34 -26.08 -36.54
CA THR A 623 10.60 -26.36 -37.26
C THR A 623 11.63 -25.24 -37.13
N VAL A 624 11.19 -23.99 -36.87
CA VAL A 624 12.07 -22.82 -36.70
C VAL A 624 12.19 -22.34 -35.25
N ALA A 625 11.41 -22.93 -34.33
CA ALA A 625 11.39 -22.59 -32.90
C ALA A 625 10.98 -21.13 -32.62
N ASP A 626 9.87 -20.71 -33.22
CA ASP A 626 9.24 -19.38 -33.03
C ASP A 626 8.01 -19.44 -32.09
N GLY A 627 7.96 -20.45 -31.21
CA GLY A 627 6.86 -20.65 -30.26
C GLY A 627 6.83 -19.58 -29.16
N LYS A 628 5.63 -19.21 -28.70
CA LYS A 628 5.42 -18.07 -27.78
C LYS A 628 4.38 -18.38 -26.70
N VAL A 629 4.38 -17.57 -25.64
CA VAL A 629 3.26 -17.45 -24.70
C VAL A 629 2.73 -16.02 -24.72
N TYR A 630 1.41 -15.90 -24.76
CA TYR A 630 0.67 -14.64 -24.88
C TYR A 630 -0.28 -14.44 -23.69
N ARG A 631 -0.73 -13.19 -23.48
CA ARG A 631 -1.78 -12.78 -22.54
C ARG A 631 -2.78 -11.85 -23.22
N ALA A 632 -4.04 -11.91 -22.79
CA ALA A 632 -5.07 -10.90 -23.08
C ALA A 632 -6.11 -10.85 -21.94
N ASN A 633 -6.99 -9.85 -21.95
CA ASN A 633 -8.17 -9.82 -21.10
C ASN A 633 -9.13 -10.95 -21.51
N MET A 634 -9.66 -11.71 -20.54
CA MET A 634 -10.43 -12.93 -20.86
C MET A 634 -11.85 -12.64 -21.37
N ASP A 635 -12.38 -11.44 -21.16
CA ASP A 635 -13.77 -11.12 -21.45
C ASP A 635 -14.03 -10.77 -22.91
N ASP A 636 -13.15 -9.96 -23.50
CA ASP A 636 -13.28 -9.39 -24.84
C ASP A 636 -12.07 -9.66 -25.75
N GLY A 637 -10.92 -10.09 -25.21
CA GLY A 637 -9.67 -10.31 -25.93
C GLY A 637 -8.78 -9.07 -26.08
N THR A 638 -9.09 -7.95 -25.41
CA THR A 638 -8.28 -6.72 -25.45
C THR A 638 -6.96 -6.84 -24.69
N SER A 639 -6.05 -5.86 -24.86
CA SER A 639 -4.73 -5.83 -24.21
C SER A 639 -3.84 -7.03 -24.57
N GLY A 640 -3.97 -7.55 -25.79
CA GLY A 640 -3.20 -8.69 -26.29
C GLY A 640 -1.69 -8.40 -26.39
N MET A 641 -0.87 -9.17 -25.66
CA MET A 641 0.59 -9.00 -25.60
C MET A 641 1.36 -10.32 -25.53
N VAL A 642 2.64 -10.29 -25.90
CA VAL A 642 3.57 -11.44 -25.77
C VAL A 642 4.24 -11.41 -24.39
N ILE A 643 4.17 -12.52 -23.66
CA ILE A 643 4.80 -12.67 -22.33
C ILE A 643 6.17 -13.36 -22.47
N LEU A 644 6.27 -14.36 -23.36
CA LEU A 644 7.50 -15.10 -23.61
C LEU A 644 7.71 -15.29 -25.12
N GLU A 645 8.66 -14.52 -25.67
CA GLU A 645 9.00 -14.49 -27.12
C GLU A 645 10.25 -15.30 -27.51
N ARG A 646 10.93 -15.94 -26.55
CA ARG A 646 12.21 -16.63 -26.77
C ARG A 646 12.31 -17.92 -26.00
N SER A 647 13.23 -18.78 -26.44
CA SER A 647 13.61 -20.01 -25.74
C SER A 647 12.46 -21.02 -25.59
N LEU A 648 11.46 -20.98 -26.46
CA LEU A 648 10.46 -22.03 -26.67
C LEU A 648 10.58 -22.55 -28.11
N ARG A 649 10.28 -23.84 -28.35
CA ARG A 649 10.29 -24.43 -29.71
C ARG A 649 8.90 -24.77 -30.20
N ASP A 650 8.17 -25.49 -29.37
CA ASP A 650 6.90 -26.17 -29.63
C ASP A 650 6.15 -26.22 -28.29
N PRO A 651 5.72 -25.05 -27.75
CA PRO A 651 5.04 -24.97 -26.46
C PRO A 651 3.61 -25.51 -26.53
N THR A 652 3.36 -26.60 -25.83
CA THR A 652 2.13 -27.41 -25.90
C THR A 652 1.21 -27.22 -24.70
N GLY A 653 1.75 -26.97 -23.51
CA GLY A 653 1.02 -26.95 -22.25
C GLY A 653 1.38 -25.74 -21.38
N LEU A 654 0.41 -25.32 -20.56
CA LEU A 654 0.54 -24.16 -19.68
C LEU A 654 -0.23 -24.39 -18.37
N VAL A 655 0.37 -24.03 -17.24
CA VAL A 655 -0.33 -23.93 -15.95
C VAL A 655 0.22 -22.73 -15.15
N LEU A 656 -0.63 -22.09 -14.36
CA LEU A 656 -0.29 -20.92 -13.55
C LEU A 656 -0.12 -21.31 -12.07
N ASP A 657 0.90 -20.76 -11.43
CA ASP A 657 1.19 -20.83 -10.00
C ASP A 657 0.97 -19.43 -9.41
N LEU A 658 -0.32 -19.06 -9.31
CA LEU A 658 -0.78 -17.71 -8.96
C LEU A 658 -0.19 -17.22 -7.63
N ARG A 659 -0.03 -18.13 -6.66
CA ARG A 659 0.59 -17.89 -5.33
C ARG A 659 2.00 -17.28 -5.40
N ASN A 660 2.70 -17.43 -6.53
CA ASN A 660 4.04 -16.91 -6.77
C ASN A 660 4.08 -15.95 -7.98
N HIS A 661 2.94 -15.62 -8.58
CA HIS A 661 2.80 -14.86 -9.84
C HIS A 661 3.62 -15.44 -11.02
N THR A 662 3.67 -16.78 -11.13
CA THR A 662 4.49 -17.47 -12.14
C THR A 662 3.69 -18.41 -13.03
N MET A 663 4.23 -18.72 -14.22
CA MET A 663 3.69 -19.74 -15.12
C MET A 663 4.70 -20.87 -15.35
N ILE A 664 4.18 -22.06 -15.62
CA ILE A 664 4.95 -23.24 -16.06
C ILE A 664 4.51 -23.63 -17.47
N VAL A 665 5.47 -23.66 -18.39
CA VAL A 665 5.29 -23.96 -19.81
C VAL A 665 5.90 -25.33 -20.13
N ALA A 666 5.14 -26.18 -20.80
CA ALA A 666 5.62 -27.42 -21.41
C ALA A 666 6.08 -27.14 -22.85
N ASP A 667 7.32 -27.51 -23.18
CA ASP A 667 7.95 -27.31 -24.49
C ASP A 667 8.69 -28.59 -24.93
N THR A 668 8.84 -28.83 -26.24
CA THR A 668 9.51 -30.04 -26.75
C THR A 668 10.94 -30.18 -26.18
N GLY A 669 11.12 -31.16 -25.29
CA GLY A 669 12.36 -31.48 -24.59
C GLY A 669 12.61 -30.80 -23.23
N LYS A 670 11.70 -29.99 -22.69
CA LYS A 670 11.87 -29.30 -21.38
C LYS A 670 10.58 -28.73 -20.75
N LEU A 671 10.63 -28.46 -19.44
CA LEU A 671 9.65 -27.61 -18.75
C LEU A 671 10.32 -26.29 -18.31
N VAL A 672 9.61 -25.17 -18.45
CA VAL A 672 10.10 -23.82 -18.15
C VAL A 672 9.22 -23.15 -17.09
N LYS A 673 9.83 -22.55 -16.07
CA LYS A 673 9.21 -21.57 -15.16
C LYS A 673 9.54 -20.15 -15.65
N ALA A 674 8.54 -19.27 -15.71
CA ALA A 674 8.69 -17.87 -16.13
C ALA A 674 7.65 -16.95 -15.46
N ASP A 675 7.85 -15.64 -15.58
CA ASP A 675 6.95 -14.62 -15.04
C ASP A 675 5.57 -14.59 -15.75
N MET A 676 4.54 -14.13 -15.06
CA MET A 676 3.23 -13.77 -15.63
C MET A 676 3.18 -12.32 -16.16
N ALA A 677 4.24 -11.54 -15.92
CA ALA A 677 4.54 -10.18 -16.34
C ALA A 677 3.46 -9.15 -15.99
N TYR A 678 3.44 -8.72 -14.73
CA TYR A 678 2.59 -7.62 -14.27
C TYR A 678 3.16 -6.27 -14.72
N GLU A 679 2.27 -5.36 -15.12
CA GLU A 679 2.61 -3.95 -15.33
C GLU A 679 2.47 -3.22 -13.99
N LEU A 680 3.57 -2.64 -13.48
CA LEU A 680 3.50 -1.70 -12.36
C LEU A 680 2.94 -0.37 -12.89
N SER A 681 1.99 0.20 -12.15
CA SER A 681 1.13 1.31 -12.62
C SER A 681 1.82 2.69 -12.68
N ASP A 682 3.07 2.80 -12.21
CA ASP A 682 3.82 4.05 -12.20
C ASP A 682 4.49 4.42 -13.55
N GLY A 683 4.54 3.48 -14.50
CA GLY A 683 5.15 3.68 -15.82
C GLY A 683 6.67 3.88 -15.79
N SER A 684 7.32 3.67 -14.65
CA SER A 684 8.75 3.85 -14.47
C SER A 684 9.54 2.60 -14.92
N ASP A 685 10.60 2.87 -15.66
CA ASP A 685 11.64 1.93 -16.07
C ASP A 685 11.22 0.61 -16.77
N LEU A 686 10.38 0.73 -17.81
CA LEU A 686 10.25 -0.26 -18.90
C LEU A 686 11.59 -0.58 -19.64
N ALA A 687 12.71 0.05 -19.28
CA ALA A 687 14.03 -0.25 -19.80
C ALA A 687 14.81 -1.25 -18.91
N PHE A 688 14.69 -1.19 -17.58
CA PHE A 688 15.42 -2.05 -16.65
C PHE A 688 15.06 -3.53 -16.80
N TYR A 689 13.75 -3.84 -16.89
CA TYR A 689 13.25 -5.20 -16.95
C TYR A 689 13.58 -5.95 -18.25
N ARG A 690 13.93 -5.24 -19.34
CA ARG A 690 14.27 -5.85 -20.65
C ARG A 690 15.54 -6.71 -20.66
N ASN A 691 16.35 -6.70 -19.60
CA ASN A 691 17.65 -7.39 -19.56
C ASN A 691 17.75 -8.54 -18.55
N ARG A 692 16.73 -8.81 -17.74
CA ARG A 692 16.66 -10.01 -16.87
C ARG A 692 15.24 -10.54 -16.71
N THR A 693 14.71 -11.16 -17.77
CA THR A 693 13.61 -12.14 -17.63
C THR A 693 14.06 -13.22 -16.64
N TRP A 694 13.37 -13.39 -15.51
CA TRP A 694 13.59 -14.59 -14.72
C TRP A 694 12.95 -15.76 -15.48
N PHE A 695 13.79 -16.71 -15.84
CA PHE A 695 13.47 -17.84 -16.71
C PHE A 695 14.27 -19.01 -16.18
N GLN A 696 13.59 -20.10 -15.81
CA GLN A 696 14.23 -21.28 -15.25
C GLN A 696 13.78 -22.52 -16.00
N ILE A 697 14.72 -23.35 -16.43
CA ILE A 697 14.39 -24.67 -16.94
C ILE A 697 14.25 -25.61 -15.73
N ILE A 698 13.03 -26.11 -15.49
CA ILE A 698 12.70 -26.98 -14.34
C ILE A 698 13.17 -28.41 -14.62
N ALA A 699 12.94 -28.89 -15.85
CA ALA A 699 13.30 -30.22 -16.34
C ALA A 699 13.78 -30.15 -17.80
N THR A 700 14.70 -31.04 -18.17
CA THR A 700 15.28 -31.19 -19.52
C THR A 700 15.34 -32.66 -19.92
N GLU A 701 15.62 -32.94 -21.20
CA GLU A 701 16.08 -34.24 -21.69
C GLU A 701 17.43 -34.64 -21.05
N TYR A 702 17.42 -35.03 -19.78
CA TYR A 702 18.57 -35.57 -19.06
C TYR A 702 18.66 -37.08 -19.30
N VAL A 703 19.86 -37.56 -19.65
CA VAL A 703 20.15 -38.98 -19.86
C VAL A 703 20.72 -39.56 -18.58
N ASP A 704 19.86 -39.98 -17.64
CA ASP A 704 20.29 -40.77 -16.50
C ASP A 704 20.65 -42.17 -17.01
N PHE A 705 21.93 -42.54 -16.96
CA PHE A 705 22.50 -43.69 -17.69
C PHE A 705 21.99 -45.07 -17.21
N GLU A 706 21.19 -45.08 -16.14
CA GLU A 706 20.56 -46.27 -15.54
C GLU A 706 19.03 -46.32 -15.79
N ALA A 707 18.43 -45.30 -16.43
CA ALA A 707 16.99 -45.23 -16.68
C ALA A 707 16.64 -45.58 -18.13
N SER A 708 15.73 -46.53 -18.33
CA SER A 708 15.31 -47.05 -19.64
C SER A 708 14.35 -46.13 -20.43
N VAL A 709 13.80 -45.09 -19.78
CA VAL A 709 12.81 -44.17 -20.35
C VAL A 709 13.30 -42.73 -20.25
N LYS A 710 13.28 -41.98 -21.38
CA LYS A 710 13.55 -40.54 -21.39
C LYS A 710 12.32 -39.77 -20.89
N PRO A 711 12.39 -38.96 -19.82
CA PRO A 711 11.20 -38.45 -19.14
C PRO A 711 10.59 -37.19 -19.75
N ILE A 712 11.25 -36.57 -20.75
CA ILE A 712 10.71 -35.42 -21.47
C ILE A 712 11.26 -35.35 -22.89
N LEU A 713 10.34 -35.43 -23.85
CA LEU A 713 10.56 -35.48 -25.30
C LEU A 713 9.46 -34.67 -26.02
N ARG A 714 8.19 -34.95 -25.70
CA ARG A 714 7.00 -34.20 -26.14
C ARG A 714 6.00 -34.15 -24.99
N PRO A 715 6.20 -33.26 -24.00
CA PRO A 715 5.18 -33.02 -23.00
C PRO A 715 3.94 -32.39 -23.67
N GLU A 716 2.74 -32.64 -23.13
CA GLU A 716 1.51 -31.99 -23.58
C GLU A 716 0.75 -31.35 -22.40
N GLY A 717 -0.03 -32.10 -21.63
CA GLY A 717 -0.68 -31.59 -20.41
C GLY A 717 0.29 -31.42 -19.25
N VAL A 718 0.07 -30.39 -18.41
CA VAL A 718 0.87 -30.08 -17.22
C VAL A 718 -0.03 -29.51 -16.11
N VAL A 719 0.15 -29.96 -14.86
CA VAL A 719 -0.64 -29.53 -13.68
C VAL A 719 0.23 -29.45 -12.42
N ILE A 720 -0.19 -28.63 -11.44
CA ILE A 720 0.51 -28.45 -10.17
C ILE A 720 -0.32 -29.06 -9.03
N ASP A 721 0.28 -29.97 -8.28
CA ASP A 721 -0.19 -30.35 -6.94
C ASP A 721 0.34 -29.31 -5.94
N THR A 722 -0.51 -28.34 -5.61
CA THR A 722 -0.22 -27.25 -4.68
C THR A 722 -0.15 -27.68 -3.21
N VAL A 723 -0.54 -28.94 -2.90
CA VAL A 723 -0.55 -29.53 -1.55
C VAL A 723 0.77 -30.27 -1.28
N ARG A 724 1.31 -30.98 -2.28
CA ARG A 724 2.63 -31.65 -2.21
C ARG A 724 3.78 -30.81 -2.76
N ASN A 725 3.50 -29.69 -3.45
CA ASN A 725 4.45 -28.94 -4.27
C ASN A 725 5.12 -29.81 -5.36
N TYR A 726 4.32 -30.67 -5.99
CA TYR A 726 4.75 -31.45 -7.16
C TYR A 726 4.18 -30.88 -8.46
N LEU A 727 5.01 -30.97 -9.50
CA LEU A 727 4.65 -30.69 -10.89
C LEU A 727 4.45 -32.02 -11.61
N TYR A 728 3.29 -32.21 -12.24
CA TYR A 728 2.97 -33.40 -13.03
C TYR A 728 2.79 -33.02 -14.50
N TRP A 729 3.27 -33.84 -15.43
CA TRP A 729 3.03 -33.68 -16.87
C TRP A 729 2.83 -35.02 -17.58
N THR A 730 2.09 -35.00 -18.67
CA THR A 730 2.02 -36.12 -19.63
C THR A 730 3.09 -35.93 -20.70
N ASP A 731 3.80 -36.98 -21.07
CA ASP A 731 4.62 -37.01 -22.29
C ASP A 731 4.11 -38.05 -23.29
N ARG A 732 3.76 -37.58 -24.48
CA ARG A 732 3.12 -38.36 -25.54
C ARG A 732 4.09 -39.28 -26.29
N TRP A 733 5.39 -38.97 -26.28
CA TRP A 733 6.40 -39.77 -26.99
C TRP A 733 7.11 -40.75 -26.05
N ALA A 734 7.34 -40.37 -24.79
CA ALA A 734 7.82 -41.27 -23.75
C ALA A 734 6.73 -42.21 -23.23
N GLY A 735 5.45 -41.85 -23.40
CA GLY A 735 4.30 -42.70 -23.05
C GLY A 735 4.04 -42.76 -21.56
N GLY A 736 3.88 -41.62 -20.88
CA GLY A 736 3.61 -41.65 -19.45
C GLY A 736 3.23 -40.32 -18.82
N VAL A 737 2.77 -40.40 -17.58
CA VAL A 737 2.73 -39.28 -16.64
C VAL A 737 4.04 -39.27 -15.88
N PHE A 738 4.69 -38.12 -15.79
CA PHE A 738 5.94 -37.89 -15.08
C PHE A 738 5.75 -36.80 -14.02
N PHE A 739 6.63 -36.76 -13.02
CA PHE A 739 6.59 -35.76 -11.96
C PHE A 739 7.97 -35.30 -11.45
N CYS A 740 8.00 -34.10 -10.87
CA CYS A 740 9.15 -33.56 -10.13
C CYS A 740 8.72 -32.53 -9.06
N ASP A 741 9.67 -32.09 -8.23
CA ASP A 741 9.49 -31.07 -7.18
C ASP A 741 9.56 -29.65 -7.78
N THR A 742 8.77 -28.70 -7.27
CA THR A 742 8.75 -27.31 -7.75
C THR A 742 9.85 -26.41 -7.17
N ASN A 743 10.52 -26.79 -6.07
CA ASN A 743 11.36 -25.90 -5.25
C ASN A 743 12.88 -26.10 -5.43
N GLY A 744 13.35 -26.31 -6.66
CA GLY A 744 14.78 -26.50 -6.95
C GLY A 744 15.50 -25.23 -7.42
N THR A 745 16.37 -24.62 -6.60
CA THR A 745 17.16 -23.41 -6.97
C THR A 745 18.13 -23.62 -8.14
N TYR A 746 18.37 -24.87 -8.54
CA TYR A 746 19.19 -25.26 -9.70
C TYR A 746 18.42 -26.18 -10.68
N GLY A 747 17.09 -26.18 -10.64
CA GLY A 747 16.22 -27.05 -11.43
C GLY A 747 16.04 -28.43 -10.80
N ALA A 748 14.90 -29.07 -11.08
CA ALA A 748 14.54 -30.39 -10.56
C ALA A 748 15.08 -31.48 -11.49
N LEU A 749 16.42 -31.62 -11.53
CA LEU A 749 17.20 -32.45 -12.48
C LEU A 749 16.90 -33.97 -12.50
N ARG A 750 15.90 -34.46 -11.77
CA ARG A 750 15.46 -35.86 -11.77
C ARG A 750 13.93 -35.99 -11.85
N PRO A 751 13.32 -35.74 -13.02
CA PRO A 751 12.01 -36.27 -13.37
C PRO A 751 11.88 -37.76 -13.03
N ARG A 752 10.68 -38.19 -12.63
CA ARG A 752 10.37 -39.60 -12.40
C ARG A 752 9.10 -39.98 -13.16
N LEU A 753 9.07 -41.20 -13.71
CA LEU A 753 7.82 -41.79 -14.18
C LEU A 753 6.88 -41.96 -12.97
N PHE A 754 5.69 -41.39 -13.07
CA PHE A 754 4.59 -41.65 -12.13
C PHE A 754 3.82 -42.89 -12.61
N GLN A 755 3.33 -42.86 -13.85
CA GLN A 755 2.53 -43.94 -14.43
C GLN A 755 2.76 -44.08 -15.94
N GLN A 756 2.88 -45.32 -16.42
CA GLN A 756 3.02 -45.63 -17.85
C GLN A 756 1.65 -45.55 -18.57
N HIS A 757 1.61 -44.87 -19.71
CA HIS A 757 0.46 -44.79 -20.62
C HIS A 757 0.94 -45.05 -22.06
N SER A 758 0.10 -44.84 -23.10
CA SER A 758 0.48 -45.13 -24.49
C SER A 758 0.67 -43.88 -25.36
N ALA A 759 -0.22 -42.89 -25.24
CA ALA A 759 -0.07 -41.55 -25.82
C ALA A 759 -0.89 -40.52 -25.01
N PRO A 760 -0.52 -40.24 -23.74
CA PRO A 760 -1.26 -39.33 -22.88
C PRO A 760 -1.14 -37.87 -23.36
N ARG A 761 -2.21 -37.09 -23.23
CA ARG A 761 -2.37 -35.73 -23.77
C ARG A 761 -2.90 -34.73 -22.74
N GLY A 762 -4.21 -34.65 -22.55
CA GLY A 762 -4.83 -33.83 -21.51
C GLY A 762 -4.59 -34.40 -20.11
N LEU A 763 -4.36 -33.50 -19.15
CA LEU A 763 -4.12 -33.83 -17.74
C LEU A 763 -4.90 -32.86 -16.86
N ALA A 764 -5.66 -33.40 -15.90
CA ALA A 764 -6.33 -32.62 -14.85
C ALA A 764 -6.16 -33.32 -13.49
N ILE A 765 -6.18 -32.57 -12.39
CA ILE A 765 -5.93 -33.10 -11.04
C ILE A 765 -7.13 -32.85 -10.10
N ASP A 766 -7.60 -33.92 -9.45
CA ASP A 766 -8.46 -33.83 -8.27
C ASP A 766 -7.61 -34.11 -7.03
N ASN A 767 -7.36 -33.07 -6.25
CA ASN A 767 -6.65 -33.15 -4.97
C ASN A 767 -7.52 -33.75 -3.84
N GLY A 768 -8.67 -34.35 -4.16
CA GLY A 768 -9.61 -34.96 -3.21
C GLY A 768 -10.45 -33.94 -2.46
N LEU A 769 -10.73 -32.80 -3.09
CA LEU A 769 -11.26 -31.59 -2.44
C LEU A 769 -12.68 -31.20 -2.92
N GLY A 770 -13.34 -32.05 -3.70
CA GLY A 770 -14.67 -31.80 -4.27
C GLY A 770 -15.86 -32.15 -3.33
N PRO A 771 -17.04 -31.53 -3.51
CA PRO A 771 -18.20 -31.68 -2.64
C PRO A 771 -19.11 -32.84 -3.08
N LEU A 772 -19.83 -33.45 -2.15
CA LEU A 772 -20.91 -34.41 -2.47
C LEU A 772 -22.22 -33.65 -2.80
N GLU A 773 -23.14 -34.31 -3.51
CA GLU A 773 -24.21 -33.66 -4.27
C GLU A 773 -25.24 -32.84 -3.45
N SER A 774 -25.85 -31.85 -4.13
CA SER A 774 -27.12 -31.15 -3.78
C SER A 774 -27.12 -29.89 -2.90
N LEU A 775 -26.45 -28.83 -3.38
CA LEU A 775 -26.92 -27.42 -3.42
C LEU A 775 -27.76 -26.84 -2.26
N THR A 776 -27.14 -25.95 -1.50
CA THR A 776 -27.43 -24.50 -1.53
C THR A 776 -26.13 -23.76 -1.21
N ALA A 777 -26.02 -22.44 -1.38
CA ALA A 777 -24.73 -21.73 -1.28
C ALA A 777 -24.66 -20.76 -0.08
N TYR A 778 -23.51 -20.74 0.58
CA TYR A 778 -22.94 -19.51 1.16
C TYR A 778 -21.98 -18.96 0.10
N ASP A 779 -22.22 -17.74 -0.35
CA ASP A 779 -21.38 -17.06 -1.34
C ASP A 779 -20.53 -16.01 -0.61
N CYS A 780 -19.22 -16.02 -0.87
CA CYS A 780 -18.28 -15.00 -0.38
C CYS A 780 -18.11 -13.88 -1.42
N TYR A 781 -19.20 -13.54 -2.10
CA TYR A 781 -19.34 -12.48 -3.11
C TYR A 781 -18.29 -12.53 -4.25
N GLY A 782 -17.66 -13.68 -4.48
CA GLY A 782 -16.54 -13.85 -5.42
C GLY A 782 -15.17 -13.37 -4.92
N HIS A 783 -15.08 -12.72 -3.76
CA HIS A 783 -13.87 -12.08 -3.21
C HIS A 783 -13.28 -12.83 -2.00
N GLY A 784 -13.35 -14.17 -2.05
CA GLY A 784 -12.83 -15.03 -0.99
C GLY A 784 -13.13 -16.52 -1.22
N TYR A 785 -12.76 -17.34 -0.25
CA TYR A 785 -13.10 -18.75 -0.15
C TYR A 785 -13.59 -19.07 1.26
N CYS A 786 -14.53 -20.01 1.43
CA CYS A 786 -14.98 -20.36 2.78
C CYS A 786 -14.02 -21.36 3.45
N GLY A 787 -13.57 -21.01 4.65
CA GLY A 787 -12.71 -21.82 5.51
C GLY A 787 -13.41 -22.24 6.81
N GLY A 788 -12.72 -23.03 7.63
CA GLY A 788 -13.17 -23.46 8.97
C GLY A 788 -13.23 -24.98 9.16
N PRO A 789 -13.88 -25.46 10.25
CA PRO A 789 -14.31 -26.84 10.42
C PRO A 789 -15.74 -27.06 9.86
N LYS A 790 -16.20 -28.32 9.74
CA LYS A 790 -17.53 -28.67 9.20
C LYS A 790 -18.74 -28.09 9.93
N GLU A 791 -18.52 -27.53 11.10
CA GLU A 791 -19.54 -26.96 11.98
C GLU A 791 -19.49 -25.42 11.98
N ASN A 792 -18.54 -24.83 11.24
CA ASN A 792 -18.45 -23.40 11.01
C ASN A 792 -17.82 -23.10 9.63
N PHE A 793 -18.66 -22.88 8.62
CA PHE A 793 -18.24 -22.19 7.40
C PHE A 793 -18.13 -20.69 7.71
N ARG A 794 -16.94 -20.11 7.57
CA ARG A 794 -16.72 -18.66 7.50
C ARG A 794 -16.15 -18.29 6.14
N CYS A 795 -16.45 -17.11 5.62
CA CYS A 795 -15.66 -16.59 4.52
C CYS A 795 -14.27 -16.20 5.02
N VAL A 796 -13.23 -16.66 4.33
CA VAL A 796 -11.87 -16.13 4.40
C VAL A 796 -11.72 -15.32 3.13
N CYS A 797 -11.68 -14.01 3.28
CA CYS A 797 -11.62 -13.11 2.15
C CYS A 797 -10.23 -13.16 1.49
N ASP A 798 -10.21 -12.91 0.18
CA ASP A 798 -8.97 -12.64 -0.53
C ASP A 798 -8.46 -11.25 -0.10
N ASP A 799 -7.14 -11.00 -0.20
CA ASP A 799 -6.55 -9.76 0.33
C ASP A 799 -7.22 -8.51 -0.26
N GLY A 800 -7.57 -7.56 0.60
CA GLY A 800 -8.36 -6.37 0.22
C GLY A 800 -9.86 -6.43 0.55
N TRP A 801 -10.35 -7.50 1.20
CA TRP A 801 -11.79 -7.70 1.48
C TRP A 801 -12.07 -8.19 2.91
N TYR A 802 -13.28 -7.93 3.43
CA TYR A 802 -13.70 -8.33 4.79
C TYR A 802 -15.22 -8.58 4.94
N GLY A 803 -15.66 -8.97 6.14
CA GLY A 803 -17.05 -9.36 6.42
C GLY A 803 -17.38 -10.76 5.87
N ASN A 804 -18.45 -10.89 5.09
CA ASN A 804 -18.69 -12.04 4.21
C ASN A 804 -18.06 -11.83 2.81
N CYS A 805 -17.06 -10.94 2.72
CA CYS A 805 -16.35 -10.51 1.52
C CYS A 805 -17.19 -9.69 0.52
N ASN A 806 -18.31 -9.12 0.98
CA ASN A 806 -19.04 -8.09 0.26
C ASN A 806 -18.46 -6.67 0.44
N MET A 807 -17.52 -6.48 1.37
CA MET A 807 -16.92 -5.19 1.69
C MET A 807 -15.42 -5.18 1.36
N SER A 808 -14.98 -4.16 0.63
CA SER A 808 -13.57 -3.93 0.30
C SER A 808 -12.90 -3.10 1.40
N THR A 809 -11.66 -3.42 1.76
CA THR A 809 -10.83 -2.55 2.61
C THR A 809 -10.29 -1.41 1.76
N CYS A 810 -10.59 -0.16 2.14
CA CYS A 810 -9.97 0.99 1.49
C CYS A 810 -8.46 1.06 1.80
N PRO A 811 -7.63 1.64 0.90
CA PRO A 811 -6.19 1.69 1.08
C PRO A 811 -5.78 2.50 2.32
N THR A 812 -4.59 2.18 2.83
CA THR A 812 -3.94 2.93 3.91
C THR A 812 -2.90 3.90 3.36
N GLY A 813 -2.61 4.92 4.15
CA GLY A 813 -1.40 5.73 4.03
C GLY A 813 -1.04 6.33 5.38
N PRO A 814 0.09 7.05 5.49
CA PRO A 814 0.47 7.77 6.71
C PRO A 814 -0.65 8.70 7.16
N ALA A 815 -1.08 8.57 8.41
CA ALA A 815 -2.19 9.34 8.93
C ALA A 815 -1.83 10.83 9.05
N TRP A 816 -2.75 11.69 8.63
CA TRP A 816 -2.65 13.11 8.97
C TRP A 816 -2.79 13.28 10.48
N PHE A 817 -3.82 12.68 11.08
CA PHE A 817 -4.04 12.67 12.53
C PHE A 817 -4.27 11.23 13.02
N ASP A 818 -3.31 10.65 13.73
CA ASP A 818 -3.48 9.38 14.46
C ASP A 818 -3.38 9.57 15.99
N GLN A 819 -3.53 8.47 16.73
CA GLN A 819 -3.16 8.43 18.15
C GLN A 819 -1.63 8.68 18.25
N PRO A 820 -1.16 9.74 18.92
CA PRO A 820 0.27 10.06 18.92
C PRO A 820 1.07 9.21 19.91
N ASP A 821 1.93 8.34 19.37
CA ASP A 821 3.19 7.90 19.98
C ASP A 821 4.26 9.00 19.72
N PRO A 822 5.51 8.93 20.23
CA PRO A 822 6.61 9.76 19.74
C PRO A 822 6.98 9.52 18.25
N ARG A 823 6.21 8.66 17.56
CA ARG A 823 6.13 8.46 16.12
C ARG A 823 4.65 8.56 15.71
N ALA A 824 4.21 9.78 15.37
CA ALA A 824 2.91 10.00 14.74
C ALA A 824 2.93 9.54 13.27
N HIS A 825 1.80 9.68 12.56
CA HIS A 825 1.64 9.39 11.13
C HIS A 825 1.76 7.90 10.78
N ARG A 826 1.24 7.03 11.66
CA ARG A 826 1.13 5.60 11.35
C ARG A 826 0.15 5.35 10.21
N GLU A 827 0.32 4.23 9.52
CA GLU A 827 -0.60 3.78 8.46
C GLU A 827 -2.04 3.70 8.98
N ALA A 828 -2.95 4.42 8.33
CA ALA A 828 -4.38 4.44 8.64
C ALA A 828 -5.21 4.37 7.35
N VAL A 829 -6.39 3.73 7.43
CA VAL A 829 -7.36 3.68 6.33
C VAL A 829 -7.78 5.09 5.95
N CYS A 830 -7.65 5.44 4.68
CA CYS A 830 -7.87 6.79 4.17
C CYS A 830 -7.09 7.89 4.93
N SER A 831 -5.90 7.57 5.46
CA SER A 831 -4.97 8.48 6.16
C SER A 831 -5.60 9.33 7.27
N ASN A 832 -6.74 8.89 7.84
CA ASN A 832 -7.59 9.71 8.71
C ASN A 832 -7.90 11.13 8.14
N ALA A 833 -7.98 11.24 6.81
CA ALA A 833 -8.36 12.43 6.05
C ALA A 833 -9.40 12.13 4.95
N GLY A 834 -10.07 10.98 5.03
CA GLY A 834 -11.15 10.59 4.13
C GLY A 834 -12.09 9.56 4.77
N ILE A 835 -13.23 9.34 4.12
CA ILE A 835 -14.22 8.33 4.50
C ILE A 835 -14.10 7.14 3.55
N CYS A 836 -13.91 5.95 4.09
CA CYS A 836 -13.83 4.71 3.30
C CYS A 836 -15.21 4.27 2.80
N ASP A 837 -15.42 4.22 1.48
CA ASP A 837 -16.57 3.51 0.92
C ASP A 837 -16.28 2.01 0.87
N ALA A 838 -16.85 1.27 1.83
CA ALA A 838 -16.68 -0.16 1.96
C ALA A 838 -17.30 -0.96 0.79
N ALA A 839 -18.13 -0.36 -0.06
CA ALA A 839 -18.71 -1.01 -1.24
C ALA A 839 -17.83 -0.91 -2.50
N THR A 840 -16.82 -0.03 -2.51
CA THR A 840 -15.89 0.16 -3.65
C THR A 840 -14.42 -0.02 -3.28
N GLY A 841 -14.06 0.15 -2.01
CA GLY A 841 -12.66 0.21 -1.56
C GLY A 841 -12.01 1.57 -1.81
N GLU A 842 -12.78 2.60 -2.19
CA GLU A 842 -12.26 3.93 -2.48
C GLU A 842 -12.40 4.88 -1.29
N CYS A 843 -11.42 5.77 -1.12
CA CYS A 843 -11.46 6.80 -0.08
C CYS A 843 -12.09 8.11 -0.60
N ALA A 844 -13.26 8.46 -0.07
CA ALA A 844 -13.86 9.79 -0.26
C ALA A 844 -13.10 10.83 0.57
N CYS A 845 -12.11 11.47 -0.05
CA CYS A 845 -11.22 12.41 0.63
C CYS A 845 -11.89 13.71 1.09
N ARG A 846 -11.45 14.19 2.25
CA ARG A 846 -11.74 15.53 2.75
C ARG A 846 -11.17 16.57 1.79
N ALA A 847 -11.92 17.63 1.50
CA ALA A 847 -11.44 18.69 0.60
C ALA A 847 -10.11 19.29 1.09
N GLY A 848 -9.15 19.46 0.18
CA GLY A 848 -7.76 19.80 0.50
C GLY A 848 -6.81 18.59 0.60
N PHE A 849 -7.34 17.36 0.48
CA PHE A 849 -6.58 16.11 0.44
C PHE A 849 -6.91 15.27 -0.80
N GLU A 850 -5.93 14.52 -1.27
CA GLU A 850 -5.96 13.67 -2.46
C GLU A 850 -5.05 12.44 -2.30
N GLY A 851 -5.05 11.58 -3.31
CA GLY A 851 -4.35 10.31 -3.27
C GLY A 851 -5.31 9.13 -3.12
N GLY A 852 -4.79 7.90 -3.23
CA GLY A 852 -5.63 6.70 -3.16
C GLY A 852 -6.22 6.50 -1.76
N ALA A 853 -5.44 6.86 -0.73
CA ALA A 853 -5.80 6.82 0.68
C ALA A 853 -5.92 8.23 1.28
N CYS A 854 -6.13 9.28 0.47
CA CYS A 854 -6.10 10.68 0.94
C CYS A 854 -4.75 11.06 1.60
N GLU A 855 -3.69 10.36 1.21
CA GLU A 855 -2.38 10.42 1.85
C GLU A 855 -1.63 11.72 1.54
N ARG A 856 -2.10 12.52 0.57
CA ARG A 856 -1.47 13.79 0.20
C ARG A 856 -2.38 14.99 0.46
N MET A 857 -1.77 16.10 0.86
CA MET A 857 -2.40 17.40 0.90
C MET A 857 -2.34 18.02 -0.49
N SER A 858 -3.50 18.15 -1.15
CA SER A 858 -3.63 18.75 -2.48
C SER A 858 -2.95 20.11 -2.57
N CYS A 859 -2.50 20.47 -3.76
CA CYS A 859 -2.08 21.84 -4.03
C CYS A 859 -3.26 22.83 -3.90
N PRO A 860 -3.01 24.10 -3.53
CA PRO A 860 -4.00 25.16 -3.61
C PRO A 860 -4.70 25.22 -4.98
N THR A 861 -6.02 25.41 -4.97
CA THR A 861 -6.87 25.40 -6.17
C THR A 861 -7.71 26.66 -6.25
N THR A 862 -7.88 27.18 -7.47
CA THR A 862 -8.61 28.43 -7.71
C THR A 862 -9.46 28.27 -8.96
N ASN A 863 -10.80 28.22 -8.79
CA ASN A 863 -11.75 27.75 -9.81
C ASN A 863 -11.43 26.30 -10.28
N GLU A 864 -11.26 25.38 -9.34
CA GLU A 864 -11.01 23.93 -9.56
C GLU A 864 -9.69 23.59 -10.28
N ALA A 865 -8.93 24.56 -10.78
CA ALA A 865 -7.60 24.36 -11.34
C ALA A 865 -6.51 24.35 -10.25
N PRO A 866 -5.67 23.30 -10.14
CA PRO A 866 -4.47 23.32 -9.30
C PRO A 866 -3.53 24.44 -9.71
N CYS A 867 -3.01 25.18 -8.73
CA CYS A 867 -2.06 26.28 -8.95
C CYS A 867 -2.55 27.31 -9.98
N SER A 868 -3.85 27.61 -9.99
CA SER A 868 -4.53 28.48 -10.97
C SER A 868 -4.37 28.08 -12.45
N GLY A 869 -3.82 26.89 -12.76
CA GLY A 869 -3.32 26.59 -14.12
C GLY A 869 -2.11 27.43 -14.54
N HIS A 870 -1.40 28.01 -13.57
CA HIS A 870 -0.28 28.95 -13.72
C HIS A 870 0.98 28.52 -12.93
N GLY A 871 0.99 27.29 -12.42
CA GLY A 871 2.14 26.65 -11.81
C GLY A 871 2.04 25.12 -11.87
N SER A 872 3.11 24.45 -11.46
CA SER A 872 3.13 22.99 -11.29
C SER A 872 2.82 22.63 -9.85
N CYS A 873 1.91 21.67 -9.63
CA CYS A 873 1.71 21.07 -8.33
C CYS A 873 2.83 20.05 -8.05
N LEU A 874 3.56 20.21 -6.94
CA LEU A 874 4.76 19.43 -6.61
C LEU A 874 4.79 19.08 -5.11
N THR A 875 5.36 17.94 -4.75
CA THR A 875 5.64 17.58 -3.34
C THR A 875 6.76 18.44 -2.75
N MET A 876 6.89 18.49 -1.42
CA MET A 876 8.00 19.18 -0.73
C MET A 876 9.40 18.73 -1.22
N ARG A 877 9.60 17.44 -1.45
CA ARG A 877 10.81 16.86 -2.06
C ARG A 877 11.06 17.44 -3.45
N GLN A 878 10.02 17.51 -4.29
CA GLN A 878 10.12 18.04 -5.64
C GLN A 878 10.35 19.57 -5.64
N LEU A 879 9.73 20.31 -4.73
CA LEU A 879 9.94 21.75 -4.53
C LEU A 879 11.38 22.05 -4.09
N ALA A 880 11.99 21.20 -3.25
CA ALA A 880 13.41 21.31 -2.89
C ALA A 880 14.33 21.20 -4.13
N LEU A 881 14.07 20.22 -5.00
CA LEU A 881 14.82 20.03 -6.26
C LEU A 881 14.62 21.16 -7.30
N GLN A 882 13.59 21.99 -7.14
CA GLN A 882 13.33 23.18 -7.97
C GLN A 882 13.70 24.50 -7.25
N SER A 883 14.19 24.43 -6.01
CA SER A 883 14.63 25.59 -5.23
C SER A 883 15.80 26.28 -5.91
N THR A 884 15.74 27.61 -6.07
CA THR A 884 16.88 28.40 -6.56
C THR A 884 17.21 29.55 -5.62
N HIS A 885 18.49 29.84 -5.45
CA HIS A 885 18.97 31.01 -4.75
C HIS A 885 19.60 31.99 -5.75
N ASN A 886 19.04 33.19 -5.86
CA ASN A 886 19.42 34.17 -6.88
C ASN A 886 19.33 33.61 -8.33
N GLY A 887 18.44 32.65 -8.56
CA GLY A 887 18.22 31.95 -9.83
C GLY A 887 19.20 30.80 -10.13
N VAL A 888 20.17 30.49 -9.26
CA VAL A 888 21.01 29.28 -9.38
C VAL A 888 20.39 28.15 -8.56
N ALA A 889 20.43 26.92 -9.07
CA ALA A 889 19.89 25.76 -8.37
C ALA A 889 20.47 25.59 -6.94
N SER A 890 19.59 25.35 -5.98
CA SER A 890 19.94 25.08 -4.59
C SER A 890 20.57 23.69 -4.45
N PRO A 891 21.60 23.51 -3.60
CA PRO A 891 22.17 22.19 -3.30
C PRO A 891 21.38 21.44 -2.22
N PHE A 892 20.26 21.98 -1.73
CA PHE A 892 19.53 21.45 -0.58
C PHE A 892 18.38 20.51 -1.00
N GLU A 893 18.47 19.25 -0.59
CA GLU A 893 17.40 18.26 -0.68
C GLU A 893 16.49 18.32 0.56
N TYR A 894 15.26 17.80 0.44
CA TYR A 894 14.32 17.62 1.54
C TYR A 894 13.70 16.22 1.50
N GLY A 895 13.52 15.60 2.66
CA GLY A 895 13.04 14.22 2.79
C GLY A 895 14.10 13.17 2.50
N ARG A 896 15.39 13.53 2.53
CA ARG A 896 16.49 12.65 2.12
C ARG A 896 16.62 11.43 3.04
N ASN A 897 16.34 11.65 4.31
CA ASN A 897 16.06 10.60 5.29
C ASN A 897 14.56 10.60 5.63
N THR A 898 13.84 9.56 5.20
CA THR A 898 12.38 9.44 5.37
C THR A 898 11.93 9.28 6.82
N THR A 899 12.84 9.03 7.76
CA THR A 899 12.51 8.85 9.20
C THR A 899 12.27 10.15 9.98
N THR A 900 12.58 11.33 9.39
CA THR A 900 12.47 12.63 10.07
C THR A 900 11.67 13.69 9.30
N ALA A 901 11.32 13.42 8.04
CA ALA A 901 10.56 14.32 7.16
C ALA A 901 9.53 13.48 6.40
N TRP A 902 8.52 13.00 7.15
CA TRP A 902 7.42 12.19 6.62
C TRP A 902 6.58 12.97 5.60
N ASP A 903 6.50 14.30 5.76
CA ASP A 903 5.72 15.22 4.95
C ASP A 903 6.31 15.45 3.55
N ALA A 904 7.54 15.00 3.30
CA ALA A 904 8.31 15.31 2.09
C ALA A 904 7.61 14.95 0.78
N ASP A 905 6.81 13.88 0.78
CA ASP A 905 6.00 13.44 -0.38
C ASP A 905 4.49 13.55 -0.15
N HIS A 906 4.07 13.94 1.06
CA HIS A 906 2.68 14.02 1.50
C HIS A 906 2.15 15.47 1.49
N VAL A 907 2.99 16.47 1.72
CA VAL A 907 2.62 17.89 1.56
C VAL A 907 2.95 18.35 0.14
N GLN A 908 1.96 18.89 -0.57
CA GLN A 908 2.14 19.46 -1.92
C GLN A 908 1.95 20.98 -1.91
N GLY A 909 2.64 21.67 -2.82
CA GLY A 909 2.56 23.11 -3.04
C GLY A 909 2.81 23.49 -4.51
N CYS A 910 2.57 24.75 -4.82
CA CYS A 910 2.66 25.26 -6.19
C CYS A 910 4.02 25.88 -6.49
N LEU A 911 4.69 25.38 -7.52
CA LEU A 911 5.79 26.07 -8.17
C LEU A 911 5.23 26.93 -9.31
N CYS A 912 5.14 28.24 -9.10
CA CYS A 912 4.57 29.15 -10.08
C CYS A 912 5.47 29.35 -11.32
N ARG A 913 4.83 29.51 -12.47
CA ARG A 913 5.50 29.70 -13.76
C ARG A 913 6.11 31.11 -13.86
N SER A 914 7.42 31.16 -14.06
CA SER A 914 8.12 32.37 -14.53
C SER A 914 7.87 32.59 -16.03
N GLU A 915 7.82 33.86 -16.44
CA GLU A 915 7.64 34.30 -17.84
C GLU A 915 8.91 34.96 -18.43
N GLY A 916 9.90 35.29 -17.60
CA GLY A 916 11.25 35.73 -18.01
C GLY A 916 11.34 37.13 -18.66
N TYR A 917 12.48 37.41 -19.28
CA TYR A 917 12.75 38.70 -19.93
C TYR A 917 12.40 38.70 -21.42
N TRP A 918 11.49 39.59 -21.83
CA TRP A 918 11.07 39.65 -23.24
C TRP A 918 12.00 40.50 -24.11
N ASN A 919 12.80 39.81 -24.92
CA ASN A 919 13.34 40.28 -26.21
C ASN A 919 13.95 41.70 -26.20
N GLY A 920 14.90 41.95 -25.31
CA GLY A 920 15.68 43.20 -25.28
C GLY A 920 15.01 44.41 -24.63
N THR A 921 13.95 44.21 -23.83
CA THR A 921 13.32 45.28 -23.03
C THR A 921 13.83 45.31 -21.59
N LEU A 922 13.84 46.50 -20.97
CA LEU A 922 14.41 46.75 -19.63
C LEU A 922 13.46 46.39 -18.46
N GLN A 923 12.53 45.46 -18.65
CA GLN A 923 11.52 45.09 -17.66
C GLN A 923 11.41 43.57 -17.59
N ASN A 924 11.57 43.02 -16.38
CA ASN A 924 11.15 41.64 -16.11
C ASN A 924 9.65 41.53 -16.38
N LEU A 925 9.19 40.45 -17.00
CA LEU A 925 7.75 40.19 -17.06
C LEU A 925 7.22 39.87 -15.66
N SER A 926 5.92 40.07 -15.49
CA SER A 926 5.22 39.71 -14.26
C SER A 926 5.08 38.18 -14.15
N ASP A 927 6.03 37.56 -13.46
CA ASP A 927 5.99 36.13 -13.08
C ASP A 927 4.73 35.83 -12.24
N TRP A 928 4.21 34.60 -12.33
CA TRP A 928 3.12 34.17 -11.46
C TRP A 928 3.64 33.92 -10.02
N THR A 929 2.82 34.24 -9.03
CA THR A 929 3.19 34.21 -7.60
C THR A 929 1.96 34.09 -6.70
N GLY A 930 2.17 34.05 -5.38
CA GLY A 930 1.18 33.61 -4.39
C GLY A 930 1.19 32.09 -4.21
N HIS A 931 0.52 31.59 -3.18
CA HIS A 931 0.54 30.16 -2.83
C HIS A 931 -0.20 29.28 -3.85
N ASP A 932 -1.18 29.86 -4.54
CA ASP A 932 -2.00 29.25 -5.58
C ASP A 932 -1.66 29.73 -7.01
N CYS A 933 -0.59 30.51 -7.17
CA CYS A 933 -0.19 31.17 -8.42
C CYS A 933 -1.26 32.09 -9.04
N SER A 934 -2.25 32.57 -8.27
CA SER A 934 -3.30 33.49 -8.75
C SER A 934 -2.89 34.96 -8.82
N LEU A 935 -1.67 35.29 -8.38
CA LEU A 935 -1.11 36.64 -8.37
C LEU A 935 0.06 36.77 -9.36
N ARG A 936 0.43 38.02 -9.65
CA ARG A 936 1.54 38.39 -10.53
C ARG A 936 2.50 39.34 -9.82
N THR A 937 3.81 39.11 -9.95
CA THR A 937 4.82 40.08 -9.51
C THR A 937 4.71 41.35 -10.35
N CYS A 938 5.07 42.51 -9.80
CA CYS A 938 5.12 43.75 -10.57
C CYS A 938 6.56 44.08 -11.02
N PRO A 939 6.75 44.71 -12.20
CA PRO A 939 8.07 45.10 -12.70
C PRO A 939 8.91 45.86 -11.67
N THR A 940 10.11 45.35 -11.42
CA THR A 940 11.08 45.95 -10.49
C THR A 940 11.99 46.96 -11.20
N GLY A 941 12.73 47.75 -10.42
CA GLY A 941 13.76 48.64 -10.94
C GLY A 941 14.31 49.65 -9.93
N SER A 942 15.33 50.41 -10.33
CA SER A 942 16.01 51.38 -9.47
C SER A 942 15.22 52.69 -9.30
N SER A 943 15.10 53.18 -8.06
CA SER A 943 14.37 54.42 -7.78
C SER A 943 15.08 55.66 -8.36
N SER A 944 14.33 56.57 -8.99
CA SER A 944 14.88 57.74 -9.69
C SER A 944 15.38 58.88 -8.78
N SER A 945 15.54 58.62 -7.48
CA SER A 945 15.88 59.62 -6.45
C SER A 945 17.10 59.27 -5.59
N SER A 946 17.81 58.18 -5.89
CA SER A 946 18.90 57.66 -5.06
C SER A 946 20.27 58.23 -5.47
N SER A 947 20.75 59.24 -4.75
CA SER A 947 21.92 60.07 -5.10
C SER A 947 23.27 59.53 -4.63
N HIS A 948 23.51 58.22 -4.76
CA HIS A 948 24.76 57.55 -4.33
C HIS A 948 25.35 56.69 -5.46
N LEU A 949 26.57 56.17 -5.24
CA LEU A 949 27.32 55.40 -6.23
C LEU A 949 26.77 53.97 -6.34
N PHE A 950 25.69 53.82 -7.10
CA PHE A 950 25.09 52.52 -7.42
C PHE A 950 25.69 51.95 -8.71
N PHE A 951 26.29 50.78 -8.62
CA PHE A 951 26.94 50.10 -9.74
C PHE A 951 26.04 49.01 -10.31
N PHE A 952 26.14 48.82 -11.63
CA PHE A 952 25.67 47.60 -12.29
C PHE A 952 26.69 46.47 -12.03
N GLU A 953 26.21 45.25 -11.90
CA GLU A 953 27.06 44.06 -11.87
C GLU A 953 27.96 44.02 -13.11
N THR A 954 29.25 43.76 -12.93
CA THR A 954 30.19 43.50 -14.02
C THR A 954 31.07 42.30 -13.70
N GLN A 955 30.97 41.28 -14.54
CA GLN A 955 31.77 40.06 -14.51
C GLN A 955 32.71 40.06 -15.71
N THR A 956 33.79 39.29 -15.64
CA THR A 956 34.80 39.19 -16.71
C THR A 956 34.97 37.75 -17.13
N ILE A 957 34.96 37.52 -18.45
CA ILE A 957 35.42 36.27 -19.05
C ILE A 957 36.87 36.45 -19.51
N GLU A 958 37.77 35.59 -19.03
CA GLU A 958 39.14 35.44 -19.51
C GLU A 958 39.19 34.17 -20.37
N CYS A 959 39.58 34.27 -21.65
CA CYS A 959 39.65 33.10 -22.52
C CYS A 959 40.86 33.11 -23.46
N ASP A 960 41.49 31.94 -23.62
CA ASP A 960 42.60 31.71 -24.53
C ASP A 960 42.46 30.32 -25.15
N ALA A 961 42.11 30.25 -26.44
CA ALA A 961 41.91 28.98 -27.15
C ALA A 961 42.02 29.17 -28.67
N ALA A 962 42.88 28.37 -29.31
CA ALA A 962 43.11 28.39 -30.76
C ALA A 962 41.91 27.90 -31.61
N GLY A 963 40.82 27.46 -30.99
CA GLY A 963 39.62 26.97 -31.66
C GLY A 963 38.72 26.14 -30.75
N GLY A 964 37.66 25.57 -31.32
CA GLY A 964 36.64 24.81 -30.60
C GLY A 964 35.42 25.65 -30.22
N THR A 965 34.63 25.16 -29.26
CA THR A 965 33.43 25.82 -28.75
C THR A 965 33.39 25.77 -27.23
N PHE A 966 32.73 26.75 -26.61
CA PHE A 966 32.34 26.73 -25.20
C PHE A 966 30.84 27.04 -25.09
N LYS A 967 30.27 26.87 -23.90
CA LYS A 967 28.94 27.39 -23.54
C LYS A 967 29.04 28.25 -22.29
N LEU A 968 28.11 29.17 -22.13
CA LEU A 968 27.89 29.93 -20.89
C LEU A 968 26.53 29.58 -20.29
N LYS A 969 26.41 29.63 -18.97
CA LYS A 969 25.18 29.35 -18.23
C LYS A 969 24.93 30.44 -17.19
N PHE A 970 23.71 30.98 -17.15
CA PHE A 970 23.27 32.03 -16.23
C PHE A 970 21.87 31.72 -15.70
N ARG A 971 21.74 31.61 -14.37
CA ARG A 971 20.50 31.27 -13.67
C ARG A 971 19.80 30.05 -14.31
N GLU A 972 20.49 28.91 -14.28
CA GLU A 972 20.13 27.64 -14.95
C GLU A 972 19.99 27.63 -16.49
N ALA A 973 19.69 28.75 -17.16
CA ALA A 973 19.65 28.83 -18.62
C ALA A 973 21.05 28.76 -19.26
N GLU A 974 21.21 28.02 -20.36
CA GLU A 974 22.50 27.75 -21.02
C GLU A 974 22.49 28.20 -22.51
N THR A 975 23.61 28.76 -22.99
CA THR A 975 23.74 29.21 -24.37
C THR A 975 23.94 28.07 -25.35
N GLU A 976 23.46 28.24 -26.59
CA GLU A 976 23.97 27.50 -27.74
C GLU A 976 25.51 27.57 -27.84
N PRO A 977 26.21 26.56 -28.38
CA PRO A 977 27.67 26.52 -28.43
C PRO A 977 28.28 27.75 -29.13
N ILE A 978 29.06 28.52 -28.36
CA ILE A 978 29.75 29.73 -28.81
C ILE A 978 31.12 29.31 -29.36
N PRO A 979 31.48 29.66 -30.61
CA PRO A 979 32.84 29.44 -31.13
C PRO A 979 33.90 30.17 -30.29
N ALA A 980 35.04 29.54 -30.04
CA ALA A 980 36.15 30.17 -29.29
C ALA A 980 36.60 31.52 -29.92
N LEU A 981 36.65 31.56 -31.25
CA LEU A 981 36.98 32.75 -32.03
C LEU A 981 35.74 33.54 -32.48
N ALA A 982 34.67 33.53 -31.68
CA ALA A 982 33.52 34.40 -31.87
C ALA A 982 33.86 35.88 -31.60
N SER A 983 33.09 36.78 -32.20
CA SER A 983 33.18 38.22 -31.90
C SER A 983 32.44 38.59 -30.61
N LEU A 984 32.76 39.76 -30.03
CA LEU A 984 32.02 40.30 -28.88
C LEU A 984 30.52 40.46 -29.15
N ASP A 985 30.13 40.85 -30.38
CA ASP A 985 28.72 40.91 -30.79
C ASP A 985 28.07 39.53 -30.81
N SER A 986 28.78 38.50 -31.27
CA SER A 986 28.31 37.10 -31.26
C SER A 986 28.17 36.55 -29.83
N LEU A 987 29.06 36.94 -28.91
CA LEU A 987 28.95 36.63 -27.48
C LEU A 987 27.72 37.34 -26.87
N LYS A 988 27.57 38.65 -27.10
CA LYS A 988 26.41 39.43 -26.65
C LYS A 988 25.10 38.85 -27.19
N ALA A 989 25.02 38.52 -28.48
CA ALA A 989 23.86 37.90 -29.11
C ALA A 989 23.62 36.44 -28.68
N SER A 990 24.52 35.83 -27.92
CA SER A 990 24.32 34.50 -27.32
C SER A 990 23.85 34.61 -25.87
N LEU A 991 24.34 35.60 -25.11
CA LEU A 991 23.83 35.94 -23.79
C LEU A 991 22.39 36.48 -23.85
N LEU A 992 22.07 37.36 -24.81
CA LEU A 992 20.72 37.89 -25.07
C LEU A 992 19.73 36.86 -25.69
N ARG A 993 20.12 35.59 -25.75
CA ARG A 993 19.20 34.47 -26.06
C ARG A 993 18.85 33.63 -24.83
N LEU A 994 19.37 33.97 -23.65
CA LEU A 994 18.93 33.42 -22.38
C LEU A 994 17.73 34.23 -21.89
N GLU A 995 16.61 33.56 -21.60
CA GLU A 995 15.38 34.18 -21.07
C GLU A 995 15.59 34.79 -19.67
N THR A 996 16.74 34.50 -19.04
CA THR A 996 17.22 35.03 -17.76
C THR A 996 18.09 36.29 -17.88
N ILE A 997 18.32 36.82 -19.09
CA ILE A 997 19.10 38.05 -19.36
C ILE A 997 18.35 38.98 -20.32
N GLY A 998 17.86 40.11 -19.83
CA GLY A 998 17.22 41.13 -20.65
C GLY A 998 18.17 42.00 -21.48
N SER A 999 19.31 42.43 -20.90
CA SER A 999 20.22 43.40 -21.51
C SER A 999 21.62 43.42 -20.89
N VAL A 1000 22.65 43.13 -21.70
CA VAL A 1000 24.07 43.20 -21.33
C VAL A 1000 24.88 44.12 -22.24
N VAL A 1001 25.94 44.70 -21.67
CA VAL A 1001 26.99 45.45 -22.38
C VAL A 1001 28.28 44.64 -22.28
N VAL A 1002 28.91 44.35 -23.43
CA VAL A 1002 30.15 43.56 -23.51
C VAL A 1002 31.27 44.47 -24.03
N VAL A 1003 32.41 44.52 -23.34
CA VAL A 1003 33.55 45.41 -23.66
C VAL A 1003 34.87 44.65 -23.47
N SER A 1004 35.78 44.73 -24.44
CA SER A 1004 37.12 44.14 -24.39
C SER A 1004 38.13 45.02 -25.14
N GLY A 1005 39.43 44.75 -24.98
CA GLY A 1005 40.51 45.38 -25.75
C GLY A 1005 40.71 44.81 -27.17
N ASN A 1006 40.00 43.72 -27.51
CA ASN A 1006 40.03 42.98 -28.78
C ASN A 1006 38.61 42.62 -29.24
N ASP A 1007 38.42 42.41 -30.55
CA ASP A 1007 37.13 42.04 -31.13
C ASP A 1007 36.71 40.56 -30.90
N LEU A 1008 37.62 39.69 -30.49
CA LEU A 1008 37.44 38.24 -30.35
C LEU A 1008 37.50 37.77 -28.89
N VAL A 1009 36.71 36.74 -28.54
CA VAL A 1009 36.60 36.24 -27.15
C VAL A 1009 37.85 35.49 -26.67
N CYS A 1010 38.23 34.36 -27.27
CA CYS A 1010 39.29 33.49 -26.75
C CYS A 1010 40.69 33.75 -27.34
N ASN A 1011 41.08 35.02 -27.47
CA ASN A 1011 42.35 35.44 -28.06
C ASN A 1011 43.34 35.99 -27.00
N GLY A 1012 43.53 35.27 -25.89
CA GLY A 1012 44.45 35.65 -24.82
C GLY A 1012 44.12 36.97 -24.12
N THR A 1013 42.84 37.36 -24.11
CA THR A 1013 42.36 38.63 -23.54
C THR A 1013 41.09 38.45 -22.72
N SER A 1014 40.80 39.43 -21.88
CA SER A 1014 39.60 39.48 -21.04
C SER A 1014 38.52 40.38 -21.66
N ALA A 1015 37.26 39.96 -21.52
CA ALA A 1015 36.09 40.76 -21.86
C ALA A 1015 35.16 40.91 -20.67
N ASN A 1016 34.74 42.15 -20.41
CA ASN A 1016 33.84 42.49 -19.32
C ASN A 1016 32.39 42.46 -19.82
N ILE A 1017 31.51 41.83 -19.05
CA ILE A 1017 30.08 41.68 -19.27
C ILE A 1017 29.40 42.44 -18.12
N THR A 1018 28.83 43.60 -18.43
CA THR A 1018 28.03 44.39 -17.50
C THR A 1018 26.55 44.10 -17.72
N PHE A 1019 25.86 43.64 -16.68
CA PHE A 1019 24.42 43.41 -16.70
C PHE A 1019 23.69 44.74 -16.51
N THR A 1020 22.63 44.99 -17.29
CA THR A 1020 21.98 46.32 -17.33
C THR A 1020 20.47 46.31 -17.15
N SER A 1021 19.82 45.14 -17.20
CA SER A 1021 18.46 44.92 -16.71
C SER A 1021 18.46 44.25 -15.33
N GLU A 1022 19.36 43.29 -15.11
CA GLU A 1022 19.47 42.57 -13.85
C GLU A 1022 20.19 43.47 -12.83
N LEU A 1023 19.52 43.76 -11.71
CA LEU A 1023 19.99 44.69 -10.68
C LEU A 1023 20.41 43.93 -9.41
N GLY A 1024 21.11 44.63 -8.52
CA GLY A 1024 21.70 44.04 -7.31
C GLY A 1024 22.91 43.13 -7.59
N ASP A 1025 23.20 42.28 -6.61
CA ASP A 1025 24.29 41.31 -6.60
C ASP A 1025 23.88 40.03 -7.36
N LEU A 1026 24.63 39.61 -8.38
CA LEU A 1026 24.22 38.52 -9.29
C LEU A 1026 25.14 37.29 -9.18
N PRO A 1027 24.64 36.08 -9.49
CA PRO A 1027 25.50 34.90 -9.54
C PRO A 1027 26.53 35.02 -10.67
N LEU A 1028 27.70 34.40 -10.49
CA LEU A 1028 28.69 34.28 -11.56
C LEU A 1028 28.15 33.44 -12.72
N LEU A 1029 28.39 33.91 -13.95
CA LEU A 1029 28.30 33.10 -15.16
C LEU A 1029 29.14 31.82 -15.00
N GLN A 1030 28.53 30.67 -15.30
CA GLN A 1030 29.21 29.37 -15.37
C GLN A 1030 29.60 29.09 -16.83
N ALA A 1031 30.59 28.21 -17.07
CA ALA A 1031 31.05 27.90 -18.42
C ALA A 1031 31.42 26.42 -18.61
N ASP A 1032 30.91 25.80 -19.69
CA ASP A 1032 31.44 24.54 -20.22
C ASP A 1032 32.53 24.85 -21.26
N ALA A 1033 33.77 24.55 -20.90
CA ALA A 1033 34.95 24.70 -21.75
C ALA A 1033 35.47 23.36 -22.32
N THR A 1034 34.77 22.23 -22.11
CA THR A 1034 35.24 20.87 -22.48
C THR A 1034 35.48 20.67 -23.97
N ARG A 1035 34.93 21.54 -24.82
CA ARG A 1035 35.06 21.51 -26.29
C ARG A 1035 36.01 22.59 -26.85
N LEU A 1036 36.80 23.25 -26.01
CA LEU A 1036 37.91 24.09 -26.45
C LEU A 1036 39.10 23.21 -26.91
N LEU A 1037 39.79 23.65 -27.96
CA LEU A 1037 40.90 22.91 -28.57
C LEU A 1037 42.27 23.38 -28.04
N ALA A 1038 43.29 22.56 -28.30
CA ALA A 1038 44.70 22.85 -28.03
C ALA A 1038 45.06 23.15 -26.55
N GLY A 1039 44.25 22.67 -25.60
CA GLY A 1039 44.44 22.95 -24.16
C GLY A 1039 43.98 24.34 -23.74
N GLY A 1040 43.09 24.96 -24.52
CA GLY A 1040 42.55 26.29 -24.24
C GLY A 1040 41.86 26.40 -22.89
N THR A 1041 41.89 27.60 -22.32
CA THR A 1041 41.37 27.91 -20.99
C THR A 1041 40.27 28.96 -21.05
N LEU A 1042 39.32 28.87 -20.13
CA LEU A 1042 38.24 29.84 -19.93
C LEU A 1042 38.02 29.99 -18.42
N ARG A 1043 37.98 31.22 -17.92
CA ARG A 1043 37.69 31.57 -16.52
C ARG A 1043 36.71 32.73 -16.45
N ILE A 1044 35.98 32.80 -15.34
CA ILE A 1044 35.01 33.86 -15.07
C ILE A 1044 35.21 34.39 -13.65
N SER A 1045 35.10 35.71 -13.47
CA SER A 1045 35.29 36.40 -12.19
C SER A 1045 34.38 37.63 -12.03
N GLU A 1046 34.07 38.00 -10.78
CA GLU A 1046 33.42 39.27 -10.41
C GLU A 1046 34.46 40.39 -10.49
N VAL A 1047 34.10 41.54 -11.07
CA VAL A 1047 34.96 42.74 -11.14
C VAL A 1047 34.30 43.97 -10.53
N VAL A 1048 32.98 44.11 -10.69
CA VAL A 1048 32.18 45.11 -9.97
C VAL A 1048 30.91 44.46 -9.45
N LYS A 1049 30.86 44.25 -8.13
CA LYS A 1049 29.65 43.82 -7.44
C LYS A 1049 28.51 44.79 -7.68
N GLY A 1050 27.39 44.31 -8.21
CA GLY A 1050 26.20 45.13 -8.43
C GLY A 1050 25.60 45.62 -7.11
N THR A 1051 25.26 46.91 -7.05
CA THR A 1051 24.68 47.54 -5.85
C THR A 1051 23.39 48.30 -6.12
N LYS A 1052 22.94 48.36 -7.38
CA LYS A 1052 21.67 49.01 -7.74
C LYS A 1052 20.47 48.38 -7.05
N GLU A 1053 19.60 49.25 -6.54
CA GLU A 1053 18.33 48.87 -5.92
C GLU A 1053 17.43 48.17 -6.95
N ASP A 1054 16.95 46.97 -6.65
CA ASP A 1054 15.91 46.28 -7.41
C ASP A 1054 14.59 46.34 -6.61
N LEU A 1055 13.69 47.25 -6.97
CA LEU A 1055 12.53 47.61 -6.15
C LEU A 1055 11.24 47.55 -6.95
N GLU A 1056 10.21 46.92 -6.40
CA GLU A 1056 8.88 46.84 -7.02
C GLU A 1056 8.34 48.22 -7.42
N CYS A 1057 7.89 48.33 -8.67
CA CYS A 1057 7.44 49.57 -9.31
C CYS A 1057 8.42 50.75 -9.18
N SER A 1058 9.72 50.47 -8.95
CA SER A 1058 10.78 51.45 -8.66
C SER A 1058 10.42 52.46 -7.54
N LEU A 1059 9.56 52.06 -6.58
CA LEU A 1059 8.93 52.91 -5.57
C LEU A 1059 8.17 54.15 -6.11
N ASN A 1060 7.65 54.07 -7.34
CA ASN A 1060 6.94 55.18 -8.01
C ASN A 1060 5.44 54.96 -8.20
N GLY A 1061 4.91 53.80 -7.83
CA GLY A 1061 3.51 53.42 -7.99
C GLY A 1061 3.11 52.27 -7.04
N LEU A 1062 1.84 51.89 -7.06
CA LEU A 1062 1.34 50.69 -6.37
C LEU A 1062 1.24 49.52 -7.35
N CYS A 1063 1.67 48.34 -6.93
CA CYS A 1063 1.50 47.09 -7.68
C CYS A 1063 0.04 46.64 -7.67
N ASP A 1064 -0.56 46.43 -8.83
CA ASP A 1064 -1.75 45.61 -8.98
C ASP A 1064 -1.33 44.16 -9.20
N ALA A 1065 -1.15 43.41 -8.11
CA ALA A 1065 -0.76 42.01 -8.13
C ALA A 1065 -1.81 41.07 -8.77
N THR A 1066 -2.98 41.57 -9.20
CA THR A 1066 -3.92 40.78 -10.04
C THR A 1066 -3.63 40.90 -11.54
N LYS A 1067 -2.76 41.83 -11.94
CA LYS A 1067 -2.36 42.08 -13.34
C LYS A 1067 -0.85 42.02 -13.56
N GLY A 1068 -0.05 42.26 -12.51
CA GLY A 1068 1.39 42.53 -12.64
C GLY A 1068 1.68 43.95 -13.13
N GLU A 1069 0.75 44.89 -12.95
CA GLU A 1069 0.84 46.25 -13.49
C GLU A 1069 1.16 47.28 -12.40
N CYS A 1070 2.16 48.13 -12.65
CA CYS A 1070 2.48 49.27 -11.79
C CYS A 1070 1.58 50.47 -12.11
N SER A 1071 0.65 50.78 -11.22
CA SER A 1071 -0.20 51.96 -11.35
C SER A 1071 0.60 53.26 -11.18
N GLN A 1072 0.45 54.22 -12.10
CA GLN A 1072 1.13 55.52 -11.97
C GLN A 1072 0.47 56.40 -10.91
N ARG A 1073 1.28 57.30 -10.32
CA ARG A 1073 0.80 58.33 -9.38
C ARG A 1073 -0.37 59.13 -9.95
N SER A 1074 -1.54 59.04 -9.32
CA SER A 1074 -2.44 60.18 -9.26
C SER A 1074 -1.77 61.33 -8.49
N GLN A 1075 -1.96 62.56 -8.95
CA GLN A 1075 -1.47 63.80 -8.31
C GLN A 1075 -2.56 64.44 -7.44
#